data_AF-A0A2H3KJT4-F1
#
_entry.id   AF-A0A2H3KJT4-F1
#
_cell.length_a   1.000
_cell.length_b   1.000
_cell.length_c   1.000
_cell.angle_alpha   90.00
_cell.angle_beta   90.00
_cell.angle_gamma   90.00
#
_symmetry.space_group_name_H-M   'P 1'
#
loop_
_entity.id
_entity.type
_entity.pdbx_description
1 polymer ?
#
loop_
_entity_poly.entity_id
_entity_poly.type
_entity_poly.pdbx_seq_one_letter_code
_entity_poly.pdbx_strand_id
1 'polypeptide(L)'
;MCVTRWAVVVVLMLMLLVPVHSVGAGEAAMAAGQLKVWMLSIAEGLPHPAVYAIARDPFGFLWLGTLEGLARYDGHRFVVYRPDPTNPNTPVSGQIETLYTDREGMLWIGTLASGLNRYDPRSEQFTLYHHDPADLSSLSSNAVRAIYEDAVGTLWVGTLDGGLNRLDRATGRFTRYRHDPNDPFSLSDDRVTDMLDDGRGGLWVATGGGLNRFEPATGRFTTHRQNPADPDAIGGNAVATLFRDSAGTLWVGVTGAGLYRYDEATQRFTSYAGLPNSNVVDLAETTPGELWVATYGGGLVQFDVASGRFTNFNSLVVQGGGLATENIESLFPSGDGLLWVGTEDRGVAIVDLVPGSFTVHTANPNPASAPDALWPGVIRAAVEDLDGALWLGVADSGLARFERERGVVTHYRHDPADPNSPAGNRPQALLLDQRGTLWIGYHTGLDRFDRANERFITYPVNPADPAALSHGDIYDLYESRDGAIWIGTRGGGLLRLDPQTERFTRYRHNPDDPTSIISDNVGAIVEDQWGNLWLGHEGAGVSHLDQVTGRFTNYRHNPNDPNTPGSNTVLALYADPAGMLWAATWNGGLNGIDPATGSFTRYTVADGRLSAKLNGIQPDDEGNLWLTSNQGLIRFEPRTGKSLAYTAASSGLPPGGFPLNGSARTRSGELIMGGFDNLVTFFPSDVRPQTDVAPVVFTNVLVANQPLVVGPTAPLTTTINAASELNLTYRDQVLSLEFTALDYRAPDAARYRYRLVGFAPEWVEVNSERRLATYTNLNPGTYTFELQAANSEGVWGNALRRLRITVVPPWWQTWWFTMLTGMLLMGSVVGGVGLRLRGEERQRHRLEAEVAARTAALASANSSLERQVQLERTLIMSLDLDTLLGGILDQIREVVPFSTGAIFTLKEQTLTLRALRSQKVAQRSEPLHLHLDEIPLLRQILTIGKTQVLRTADIDSNALDYVSTMLGQSVSAQAWLVVPLLVQERVIGVLVLTHPQRDSYGSLEVTQLEPFVSPVALALENDRLREHARNAATLAERARVARELHDAVTQTLFSASLIAEALPDALARSPERALVGAEELRRLTTGALAEMRTLLLELRPKTLTEMSLGRLVQILATSLRSHSAVTITVTIINDCTLAPAVQLACYRIAQEALNNAVKHAAAATIAVNVDCNQDEVCLRVTDDGRGFEPTHGAHSGLGLGIMQERASEIGAHLTLDSKPGGGTTISLHWQAKNVRQYD
;
A
#
# COMPACT_ATOMS: atom_id res chain seq x y z
N MET A 1 -3.09 3.29 -83.69
CA MET A 1 -2.42 2.15 -83.02
C MET A 1 -1.10 2.63 -82.41
N CYS A 2 -1.09 3.04 -81.13
CA CYS A 2 0.14 3.14 -80.30
C CYS A 2 -0.13 3.62 -78.85
N VAL A 3 -1.29 4.20 -78.55
CA VAL A 3 -1.55 4.76 -77.20
C VAL A 3 -2.19 3.75 -76.23
N THR A 4 -2.76 2.65 -76.71
CA THR A 4 -3.45 1.65 -75.86
C THR A 4 -2.55 0.54 -75.31
N ARG A 5 -1.29 0.42 -75.73
CA ARG A 5 -0.37 -0.62 -75.23
C ARG A 5 0.45 -0.19 -74.00
N TRP A 6 0.65 1.11 -73.77
CA TRP A 6 1.40 1.60 -72.61
C TRP A 6 0.54 1.72 -71.35
N ALA A 7 -0.78 1.94 -71.48
CA ALA A 7 -1.68 2.00 -70.34
C ALA A 7 -1.83 0.64 -69.63
N VAL A 8 -1.79 -0.47 -70.37
CA VAL A 8 -1.90 -1.82 -69.79
C VAL A 8 -0.63 -2.23 -69.05
N VAL A 9 0.55 -1.80 -69.52
CA VAL A 9 1.83 -2.10 -68.85
C VAL A 9 2.02 -1.27 -67.58
N VAL A 10 1.55 -0.02 -67.54
CA VAL A 10 1.61 0.81 -66.33
C VAL A 10 0.62 0.34 -65.26
N VAL A 11 -0.57 -0.14 -65.64
CA VAL A 11 -1.53 -0.74 -64.70
C VAL A 11 -1.06 -2.09 -64.15
N LEU A 12 -0.39 -2.92 -64.97
CA LEU A 12 0.22 -4.17 -64.51
C LEU A 12 1.47 -3.97 -63.63
N MET A 13 2.29 -2.95 -63.89
CA MET A 13 3.42 -2.61 -63.01
C MET A 13 2.98 -1.99 -61.67
N LEU A 14 1.88 -1.22 -61.65
CA LEU A 14 1.29 -0.71 -60.41
C LEU A 14 0.60 -1.80 -59.57
N MET A 15 0.10 -2.87 -60.19
CA MET A 15 -0.42 -4.05 -59.47
C MET A 15 0.67 -4.98 -58.93
N LEU A 16 1.90 -4.91 -59.45
CA LEU A 16 3.05 -5.72 -59.00
C LEU A 16 3.91 -5.03 -57.91
N LEU A 17 3.56 -3.82 -57.49
CA LEU A 17 4.25 -3.04 -56.44
C LEU A 17 3.43 -2.86 -55.15
N VAL A 18 2.26 -3.50 -55.04
CA VAL A 18 1.63 -3.69 -53.74
C VAL A 18 2.29 -4.92 -53.12
N PRO A 19 2.97 -4.80 -51.95
CA PRO A 19 3.40 -5.99 -51.26
C PRO A 19 2.14 -6.77 -50.91
N VAL A 20 1.97 -7.93 -51.55
CA VAL A 20 1.02 -8.95 -51.10
C VAL A 20 1.53 -9.40 -49.74
N HIS A 21 1.17 -8.65 -48.70
CA HIS A 21 1.04 -9.23 -47.38
C HIS A 21 -0.17 -10.14 -47.51
N SER A 22 0.10 -11.41 -47.81
CA SER A 22 -0.79 -12.49 -47.41
C SER A 22 -0.92 -12.37 -45.90
N VAL A 23 -1.94 -11.66 -45.45
CA VAL A 23 -2.34 -11.61 -44.06
C VAL A 23 -2.86 -13.00 -43.73
N GLY A 24 -1.95 -13.89 -43.36
CA GLY A 24 -2.23 -15.09 -42.57
C GLY A 24 -2.51 -14.68 -41.13
N ALA A 25 -3.46 -13.77 -40.90
CA ALA A 25 -3.77 -13.24 -39.57
C ALA A 25 -4.50 -14.25 -38.66
N GLY A 26 -4.95 -15.40 -39.17
CA GLY A 26 -5.63 -16.41 -38.34
C GLY A 26 -4.69 -17.43 -37.68
N GLU A 27 -3.54 -17.75 -38.30
CA GLU A 27 -2.68 -18.85 -37.83
C GLU A 27 -1.43 -18.39 -37.08
N ALA A 28 -0.96 -17.14 -37.28
CA ALA A 28 0.25 -16.64 -36.61
C ALA A 28 0.00 -16.09 -35.20
N ALA A 29 -1.24 -15.71 -34.86
CA ALA A 29 -1.54 -15.07 -33.57
C ALA A 29 -1.71 -16.06 -32.39
N MET A 30 -1.97 -17.34 -32.66
CA MET A 30 -2.27 -18.33 -31.62
C MET A 30 -1.25 -19.48 -31.49
N ALA A 31 -0.20 -19.48 -32.31
CA ALA A 31 0.81 -20.54 -32.27
C ALA A 31 1.91 -20.37 -31.22
N ALA A 32 1.98 -19.25 -30.45
CA ALA A 32 3.08 -19.06 -29.49
C ALA A 32 2.83 -18.09 -28.30
N GLY A 33 1.58 -17.90 -27.83
CA GLY A 33 1.29 -17.09 -26.64
C GLY A 33 0.17 -17.67 -25.79
N GLN A 34 0.46 -18.03 -24.53
CA GLN A 34 -0.57 -18.38 -23.55
C GLN A 34 -1.34 -17.12 -23.16
N LEU A 35 -2.64 -17.06 -23.44
CA LEU A 35 -3.52 -15.99 -22.99
C LEU A 35 -3.61 -16.01 -21.45
N LYS A 36 -3.59 -14.83 -20.83
CA LYS A 36 -3.55 -14.70 -19.38
C LYS A 36 -4.97 -14.67 -18.83
N VAL A 37 -5.23 -15.49 -17.81
CA VAL A 37 -6.54 -15.57 -17.15
C VAL A 37 -6.35 -15.44 -15.65
N TRP A 38 -7.21 -14.65 -15.00
CA TRP A 38 -7.33 -14.62 -13.54
C TRP A 38 -8.79 -14.54 -13.12
N MET A 39 -9.06 -14.96 -11.89
CA MET A 39 -10.41 -15.08 -11.33
C MET A 39 -10.65 -14.03 -10.27
N LEU A 40 -11.82 -13.41 -10.30
CA LEU A 40 -12.40 -12.64 -9.19
C LEU A 40 -13.54 -13.44 -8.58
N SER A 41 -13.42 -13.76 -7.30
CA SER A 41 -14.30 -14.65 -6.55
C SER A 41 -14.76 -14.01 -5.25
N ILE A 42 -15.40 -14.80 -4.38
CA ILE A 42 -15.80 -14.40 -3.03
C ILE A 42 -14.57 -13.97 -2.20
N ALA A 43 -13.38 -14.53 -2.48
CA ALA A 43 -12.14 -14.17 -1.78
C ALA A 43 -11.77 -12.69 -1.99
N GLU A 44 -12.09 -12.14 -3.16
CA GLU A 44 -11.85 -10.74 -3.53
C GLU A 44 -13.02 -9.81 -3.14
N GLY A 45 -14.12 -10.35 -2.59
CA GLY A 45 -15.27 -9.58 -2.10
C GLY A 45 -16.53 -9.65 -2.96
N LEU A 46 -16.57 -10.50 -3.99
CA LEU A 46 -17.79 -10.77 -4.77
C LEU A 46 -18.88 -11.38 -3.87
N PRO A 47 -20.16 -10.97 -3.96
CA PRO A 47 -21.20 -11.45 -3.05
C PRO A 47 -21.56 -12.92 -3.26
N HIS A 48 -21.49 -13.43 -4.49
CA HIS A 48 -21.81 -14.81 -4.84
C HIS A 48 -21.02 -15.26 -6.08
N PRO A 49 -20.62 -16.55 -6.20
CA PRO A 49 -19.82 -17.03 -7.33
C PRO A 49 -20.58 -17.08 -8.67
N ALA A 50 -21.89 -17.29 -8.66
CA ALA A 50 -22.71 -17.22 -9.88
C ALA A 50 -22.85 -15.77 -10.36
N VAL A 51 -22.38 -15.48 -11.58
CA VAL A 51 -22.45 -14.17 -12.22
C VAL A 51 -23.17 -14.28 -13.56
N TYR A 52 -24.42 -13.81 -13.58
CA TYR A 52 -25.32 -13.94 -14.73
C TYR A 52 -25.23 -12.77 -15.72
N ALA A 53 -24.76 -11.61 -15.27
CA ALA A 53 -24.72 -10.42 -16.10
C ALA A 53 -23.57 -9.50 -15.70
N ILE A 54 -22.98 -8.86 -16.71
CA ILE A 54 -21.90 -7.89 -16.55
C ILE A 54 -22.22 -6.67 -17.41
N ALA A 55 -22.06 -5.47 -16.85
CA ALA A 55 -22.23 -4.22 -17.57
C ALA A 55 -21.20 -3.18 -17.12
N ARG A 56 -20.91 -2.20 -17.97
CA ARG A 56 -20.10 -1.03 -17.60
C ARG A 56 -20.97 0.21 -17.53
N ASP A 57 -20.75 1.04 -16.52
CA ASP A 57 -21.41 2.34 -16.39
C ASP A 57 -20.64 3.46 -17.13
N PRO A 58 -21.23 4.66 -17.26
CA PRO A 58 -20.57 5.78 -17.96
C PRO A 58 -19.29 6.31 -17.29
N PHE A 59 -19.09 6.04 -16.00
CA PHE A 59 -17.88 6.41 -15.28
C PHE A 59 -16.77 5.37 -15.45
N GLY A 60 -17.10 4.20 -16.01
CA GLY A 60 -16.20 3.10 -16.29
C GLY A 60 -16.23 2.00 -15.24
N PHE A 61 -17.05 2.10 -14.19
CA PHE A 61 -17.15 1.01 -13.21
C PHE A 61 -17.85 -0.20 -13.84
N LEU A 62 -17.40 -1.38 -13.42
CA LEU A 62 -18.03 -2.63 -13.79
C LEU A 62 -19.10 -3.02 -12.78
N TRP A 63 -20.22 -3.51 -13.29
CA TRP A 63 -21.37 -3.94 -12.53
C TRP A 63 -21.61 -5.42 -12.81
N LEU A 64 -21.83 -6.17 -11.74
CA LEU A 64 -21.98 -7.62 -11.78
C LEU A 64 -23.31 -7.99 -11.13
N GLY A 65 -24.14 -8.67 -11.91
CA GLY A 65 -25.37 -9.29 -11.47
C GLY A 65 -25.10 -10.70 -10.98
N THR A 66 -25.39 -10.97 -9.71
CA THR A 66 -25.13 -12.27 -9.08
C THR A 66 -26.42 -12.90 -8.53
N LEU A 67 -26.33 -14.16 -8.08
CA LEU A 67 -27.45 -14.84 -7.41
C LEU A 67 -27.93 -14.10 -6.14
N GLU A 68 -27.00 -13.47 -5.39
CA GLU A 68 -27.30 -12.78 -4.13
C GLU A 68 -27.29 -11.25 -4.24
N GLY A 69 -27.42 -10.71 -5.45
CA GLY A 69 -27.63 -9.29 -5.70
C GLY A 69 -26.57 -8.64 -6.57
N LEU A 70 -26.46 -7.31 -6.45
CA LEU A 70 -25.70 -6.45 -7.35
C LEU A 70 -24.38 -6.01 -6.72
N ALA A 71 -23.29 -6.13 -7.47
CA ALA A 71 -21.98 -5.65 -7.06
C ALA A 71 -21.40 -4.67 -8.09
N ARG A 72 -20.74 -3.61 -7.61
CA ARG A 72 -19.94 -2.69 -8.44
C ARG A 72 -18.46 -2.89 -8.13
N TYR A 73 -17.62 -2.99 -9.16
CA TYR A 73 -16.19 -3.20 -9.06
C TYR A 73 -15.41 -1.99 -9.59
N ASP A 74 -14.48 -1.50 -8.78
CA ASP A 74 -13.66 -0.32 -9.06
C ASP A 74 -12.21 -0.63 -9.49
N GLY A 75 -11.89 -1.91 -9.72
CA GLY A 75 -10.54 -2.38 -10.01
C GLY A 75 -9.78 -2.88 -8.77
N HIS A 76 -10.22 -2.55 -7.56
CA HIS A 76 -9.60 -3.05 -6.33
C HIS A 76 -10.59 -3.69 -5.36
N ARG A 77 -11.83 -3.21 -5.28
CA ARG A 77 -12.84 -3.72 -4.36
C ARG A 77 -14.22 -3.78 -4.97
N PHE A 78 -15.03 -4.68 -4.43
CA PHE A 78 -16.47 -4.73 -4.68
C PHE A 78 -17.23 -3.87 -3.67
N VAL A 79 -18.16 -3.07 -4.19
CA VAL A 79 -19.23 -2.44 -3.41
C VAL A 79 -20.50 -3.25 -3.66
N VAL A 80 -20.96 -3.96 -2.63
CA VAL A 80 -22.16 -4.80 -2.70
C VAL A 80 -23.39 -3.99 -2.30
N TYR A 81 -24.38 -3.94 -3.18
CA TYR A 81 -25.65 -3.27 -2.91
C TYR A 81 -26.62 -4.28 -2.32
N ARG A 82 -26.95 -4.10 -1.04
CA ARG A 82 -27.91 -4.93 -0.33
C ARG A 82 -29.25 -4.21 -0.20
N PRO A 83 -30.36 -4.95 -0.20
CA PRO A 83 -31.68 -4.40 0.08
C PRO A 83 -31.73 -3.93 1.53
N ASP A 84 -32.20 -2.70 1.72
CA ASP A 84 -32.50 -2.15 3.04
C ASP A 84 -34.02 -1.88 3.10
N PRO A 85 -34.78 -2.66 3.90
CA PRO A 85 -36.22 -2.49 4.01
C PRO A 85 -36.63 -1.13 4.61
N THR A 86 -35.70 -0.39 5.20
CA THR A 86 -35.93 0.96 5.73
C THR A 86 -35.57 2.08 4.75
N ASN A 87 -34.88 1.76 3.66
CA ASN A 87 -34.46 2.72 2.64
C ASN A 87 -35.04 2.34 1.27
N PRO A 88 -36.07 3.07 0.77
CA PRO A 88 -36.67 2.81 -0.53
C PRO A 88 -35.73 3.09 -1.72
N ASN A 89 -34.55 3.66 -1.48
CA ASN A 89 -33.50 3.89 -2.48
C ASN A 89 -32.45 2.75 -2.50
N THR A 90 -32.82 1.52 -2.18
CA THR A 90 -31.95 0.35 -2.32
C THR A 90 -32.48 -0.61 -3.39
N PRO A 91 -31.61 -1.38 -4.08
CA PRO A 91 -32.07 -2.38 -5.01
C PRO A 91 -32.80 -3.50 -4.27
N VAL A 92 -33.81 -4.10 -4.92
CA VAL A 92 -34.55 -5.22 -4.31
C VAL A 92 -33.70 -6.48 -4.29
N SER A 93 -33.87 -7.26 -3.23
CA SER A 93 -33.28 -8.59 -3.06
C SER A 93 -33.63 -9.52 -4.22
N GLY A 94 -32.64 -10.27 -4.69
CA GLY A 94 -32.84 -11.41 -5.56
C GLY A 94 -31.71 -11.63 -6.56
N GLN A 95 -31.83 -12.75 -7.27
CA GLN A 95 -31.00 -13.10 -8.41
C GLN A 95 -31.13 -12.03 -9.51
N ILE A 96 -30.00 -11.44 -9.89
CA ILE A 96 -29.92 -10.48 -10.99
C ILE A 96 -29.69 -11.26 -12.28
N GLU A 97 -30.63 -11.16 -13.22
CA GLU A 97 -30.63 -11.94 -14.47
C GLU A 97 -29.97 -11.19 -15.63
N THR A 98 -30.07 -9.86 -15.64
CA THR A 98 -29.57 -9.04 -16.73
C THR A 98 -29.26 -7.62 -16.26
N LEU A 99 -28.23 -7.02 -16.87
CA LEU A 99 -27.82 -5.64 -16.66
C LEU A 99 -27.71 -4.95 -18.01
N TYR A 100 -28.23 -3.73 -18.10
CA TYR A 100 -28.18 -2.95 -19.33
C TYR A 100 -27.94 -1.47 -19.03
N THR A 101 -26.90 -0.88 -19.62
CA THR A 101 -26.63 0.56 -19.51
C THR A 101 -27.21 1.25 -20.73
N ASP A 102 -28.16 2.16 -20.54
CA ASP A 102 -28.78 2.91 -21.65
C ASP A 102 -27.89 4.06 -22.15
N ARG A 103 -28.28 4.69 -23.26
CA ARG A 103 -27.55 5.83 -23.86
C ARG A 103 -27.53 7.09 -22.99
N GLU A 104 -28.45 7.21 -22.03
CA GLU A 104 -28.47 8.32 -21.06
C GLU A 104 -27.50 8.05 -19.89
N GLY A 105 -27.01 6.81 -19.77
CA GLY A 105 -26.08 6.35 -18.76
C GLY A 105 -26.75 5.80 -17.50
N MET A 106 -28.04 5.46 -17.58
CA MET A 106 -28.77 4.80 -16.49
C MET A 106 -28.53 3.30 -16.56
N LEU A 107 -28.37 2.67 -15.40
CA LEU A 107 -28.23 1.22 -15.31
C LEU A 107 -29.60 0.59 -15.04
N TRP A 108 -30.04 -0.28 -15.93
CA TRP A 108 -31.25 -1.07 -15.80
C TRP A 108 -30.91 -2.49 -15.35
N ILE A 109 -31.64 -2.97 -14.35
CA ILE A 109 -31.34 -4.21 -13.63
C ILE A 109 -32.60 -5.08 -13.67
N GLY A 110 -32.51 -6.18 -14.40
CA GLY A 110 -33.54 -7.21 -14.46
C GLY A 110 -33.31 -8.25 -13.36
N THR A 111 -34.38 -8.63 -12.68
CA THR A 111 -34.32 -9.59 -11.56
C THR A 111 -35.24 -10.77 -11.82
N LEU A 112 -34.94 -11.92 -11.21
CA LEU A 112 -35.74 -13.13 -11.37
C LEU A 112 -37.15 -13.02 -10.72
N ALA A 113 -37.29 -12.24 -9.65
CA ALA A 113 -38.53 -12.21 -8.85
C ALA A 113 -39.00 -10.82 -8.44
N SER A 114 -38.19 -9.78 -8.64
CA SER A 114 -38.39 -8.45 -8.07
C SER A 114 -38.66 -7.38 -9.14
N GLY A 115 -38.87 -7.77 -10.40
CA GLY A 115 -39.15 -6.85 -11.49
C GLY A 115 -37.92 -6.13 -12.03
N LEU A 116 -38.15 -4.92 -12.52
CA LEU A 116 -37.14 -4.08 -13.18
C LEU A 116 -36.74 -2.92 -12.25
N ASN A 117 -35.43 -2.73 -12.06
CA ASN A 117 -34.89 -1.60 -11.31
C ASN A 117 -34.12 -0.68 -12.24
N ARG A 118 -34.29 0.63 -12.08
CA ARG A 118 -33.49 1.67 -12.75
C ARG A 118 -32.61 2.35 -11.72
N TYR A 119 -31.30 2.32 -11.94
CA TYR A 119 -30.30 2.97 -11.11
C TYR A 119 -29.72 4.20 -11.83
N ASP A 120 -29.73 5.34 -11.14
CA ASP A 120 -29.07 6.56 -11.57
C ASP A 120 -27.66 6.65 -10.93
N PRO A 121 -26.57 6.51 -11.69
CA PRO A 121 -25.21 6.57 -11.15
C PRO A 121 -24.78 7.97 -10.72
N ARG A 122 -25.52 9.03 -11.08
CA ARG A 122 -25.24 10.42 -10.69
C ARG A 122 -25.90 10.81 -9.38
N SER A 123 -27.02 10.19 -9.02
CA SER A 123 -27.73 10.46 -7.77
C SER A 123 -27.70 9.28 -6.78
N GLU A 124 -27.21 8.10 -7.20
CA GLU A 124 -27.25 6.86 -6.42
C GLU A 124 -28.68 6.44 -6.01
N GLN A 125 -29.68 6.76 -6.84
CA GLN A 125 -31.08 6.42 -6.54
C GLN A 125 -31.60 5.28 -7.41
N PHE A 126 -32.50 4.49 -6.83
CA PHE A 126 -33.20 3.39 -7.49
C PHE A 126 -34.67 3.75 -7.72
N THR A 127 -35.19 3.40 -8.90
CA THR A 127 -36.62 3.45 -9.23
C THR A 127 -37.08 2.06 -9.62
N LEU A 128 -38.19 1.59 -9.05
CA LEU A 128 -38.65 0.21 -9.16
C LEU A 128 -39.91 0.11 -10.00
N TYR A 129 -39.97 -0.92 -10.85
CA TYR A 129 -41.13 -1.27 -11.66
C TYR A 129 -41.52 -2.73 -11.41
N HIS A 130 -42.72 -2.93 -10.87
CA HIS A 130 -43.24 -4.26 -10.52
C HIS A 130 -44.49 -4.62 -11.34
N HIS A 131 -44.77 -5.91 -11.38
CA HIS A 131 -46.02 -6.47 -11.86
C HIS A 131 -47.14 -6.25 -10.85
N ASP A 132 -48.18 -5.54 -11.28
CA ASP A 132 -49.47 -5.45 -10.60
C ASP A 132 -50.52 -6.15 -11.49
N PRO A 133 -51.11 -7.27 -11.03
CA PRO A 133 -52.18 -7.95 -11.76
C PRO A 133 -53.42 -7.07 -12.02
N ALA A 134 -53.65 -6.04 -11.21
CA ALA A 134 -54.80 -5.14 -11.34
C ALA A 134 -54.56 -3.98 -12.32
N ASP A 135 -53.30 -3.63 -12.63
CA ASP A 135 -52.94 -2.56 -13.56
C ASP A 135 -52.36 -3.15 -14.85
N LEU A 136 -53.12 -3.09 -15.94
CA LEU A 136 -52.67 -3.55 -17.26
C LEU A 136 -51.51 -2.72 -17.84
N SER A 137 -51.23 -1.54 -17.27
CA SER A 137 -50.13 -0.67 -17.65
C SER A 137 -48.87 -0.83 -16.77
N SER A 138 -48.86 -1.76 -15.81
CA SER A 138 -47.64 -2.16 -15.10
C SER A 138 -46.83 -3.20 -15.90
N LEU A 139 -45.66 -3.60 -15.39
CA LEU A 139 -44.86 -4.70 -15.96
C LEU A 139 -45.68 -6.00 -16.06
N SER A 140 -45.49 -6.82 -17.09
CA SER A 140 -46.27 -8.05 -17.30
C SER A 140 -45.91 -9.22 -16.39
N SER A 141 -44.69 -9.25 -15.85
CA SER A 141 -44.18 -10.22 -14.88
C SER A 141 -42.95 -9.65 -14.17
N ASN A 142 -42.70 -10.07 -12.94
CA ASN A 142 -41.51 -9.67 -12.19
C ASN A 142 -40.22 -10.41 -12.59
N ALA A 143 -40.32 -11.47 -13.40
CA ALA A 143 -39.17 -12.24 -13.85
C ALA A 143 -38.57 -11.65 -15.13
N VAL A 144 -37.73 -10.63 -14.98
CA VAL A 144 -37.12 -9.90 -16.10
C VAL A 144 -35.83 -10.57 -16.55
N ARG A 145 -35.75 -11.01 -17.81
CA ARG A 145 -34.60 -11.75 -18.36
C ARG A 145 -33.78 -11.00 -19.40
N ALA A 146 -34.39 -10.05 -20.10
CA ALA A 146 -33.73 -9.29 -21.16
C ALA A 146 -34.18 -7.84 -21.16
N ILE A 147 -33.24 -6.92 -21.40
CA ILE A 147 -33.49 -5.47 -21.48
C ILE A 147 -32.74 -4.94 -22.70
N TYR A 148 -33.41 -4.10 -23.49
CA TYR A 148 -32.81 -3.53 -24.70
C TYR A 148 -33.34 -2.12 -24.98
N GLU A 149 -32.49 -1.21 -25.42
CA GLU A 149 -32.87 0.11 -25.93
C GLU A 149 -32.74 0.14 -27.46
N ASP A 150 -33.86 0.40 -28.14
CA ASP A 150 -33.88 0.48 -29.61
C ASP A 150 -33.22 1.76 -30.15
N ALA A 151 -33.04 1.86 -31.46
CA ALA A 151 -32.41 3.03 -32.10
C ALA A 151 -33.10 4.37 -31.81
N VAL A 152 -34.39 4.39 -31.45
CA VAL A 152 -35.15 5.62 -31.15
C VAL A 152 -35.24 5.93 -29.64
N GLY A 153 -34.66 5.09 -28.78
CA GLY A 153 -34.59 5.30 -27.33
C GLY A 153 -35.72 4.65 -26.53
N THR A 154 -36.53 3.79 -27.17
CA THR A 154 -37.56 3.03 -26.46
C THR A 154 -36.90 1.89 -25.70
N LEU A 155 -37.29 1.71 -24.43
CA LEU A 155 -36.83 0.59 -23.62
C LEU A 155 -37.79 -0.60 -23.74
N TRP A 156 -37.24 -1.73 -24.14
CA TRP A 156 -37.91 -3.02 -24.26
C TRP A 156 -37.48 -3.95 -23.13
N VAL A 157 -38.43 -4.69 -22.56
CA VAL A 157 -38.22 -5.55 -21.39
C VAL A 157 -38.86 -6.91 -21.64
N GLY A 158 -38.02 -7.93 -21.80
CA GLY A 158 -38.42 -9.33 -21.95
C GLY A 158 -38.53 -10.01 -20.58
N THR A 159 -39.57 -10.83 -20.41
CA THR A 159 -39.83 -11.58 -19.18
C THR A 159 -39.82 -13.09 -19.44
N LEU A 160 -39.55 -13.90 -18.39
CA LEU A 160 -39.47 -15.36 -18.51
C LEU A 160 -40.84 -16.04 -18.74
N ASP A 161 -41.94 -15.39 -18.36
CA ASP A 161 -43.29 -15.97 -18.38
C ASP A 161 -44.40 -14.95 -18.74
N GLY A 162 -44.05 -13.68 -18.98
CA GLY A 162 -45.01 -12.60 -19.19
C GLY A 162 -44.97 -11.95 -20.57
N GLY A 163 -44.12 -12.44 -21.48
CA GLY A 163 -43.92 -11.88 -22.82
C GLY A 163 -43.00 -10.66 -22.85
N LEU A 164 -43.19 -9.84 -23.89
CA LEU A 164 -42.43 -8.62 -24.17
C LEU A 164 -43.17 -7.38 -23.65
N ASN A 165 -42.43 -6.44 -23.06
CA ASN A 165 -42.97 -5.17 -22.58
C ASN A 165 -42.25 -3.99 -23.25
N ARG A 166 -42.99 -2.93 -23.56
CA ARG A 166 -42.47 -1.64 -23.99
C ARG A 166 -42.72 -0.59 -22.93
N LEU A 167 -41.66 0.03 -22.41
CA LEU A 167 -41.75 1.09 -21.42
C LEU A 167 -41.83 2.48 -22.08
N ASP A 168 -42.87 3.22 -21.76
CA ASP A 168 -42.90 4.67 -21.95
C ASP A 168 -42.15 5.34 -20.78
N ARG A 169 -40.94 5.83 -21.05
CA ARG A 169 -40.06 6.44 -20.04
C ARG A 169 -40.65 7.70 -19.41
N ALA A 170 -41.50 8.45 -20.13
CA ALA A 170 -42.06 9.71 -19.64
C ALA A 170 -43.18 9.46 -18.62
N THR A 171 -43.99 8.42 -18.85
CA THR A 171 -45.15 8.11 -18.00
C THR A 171 -44.89 6.96 -17.02
N GLY A 172 -43.83 6.17 -17.24
CA GLY A 172 -43.53 4.96 -16.47
C GLY A 172 -44.48 3.78 -16.75
N ARG A 173 -45.28 3.86 -17.83
CA ARG A 173 -46.29 2.85 -18.18
C ARG A 173 -45.77 1.84 -19.20
N PHE A 174 -46.25 0.62 -19.11
CA PHE A 174 -45.89 -0.49 -19.99
C PHE A 174 -47.00 -0.83 -20.98
N THR A 175 -46.60 -1.13 -22.22
CA THR A 175 -47.43 -1.85 -23.20
C THR A 175 -46.96 -3.30 -23.27
N ARG A 176 -47.86 -4.27 -23.10
CA ARG A 176 -47.55 -5.70 -23.03
C ARG A 176 -47.86 -6.41 -24.36
N TYR A 177 -46.97 -7.30 -24.80
CA TYR A 177 -47.14 -8.17 -25.96
C TYR A 177 -46.93 -9.62 -25.52
N ARG A 178 -47.95 -10.46 -25.68
CA ARG A 178 -47.96 -11.85 -25.24
C ARG A 178 -48.26 -12.81 -26.39
N HIS A 179 -47.93 -14.07 -26.19
CA HIS A 179 -48.30 -15.16 -27.07
C HIS A 179 -49.81 -15.39 -27.04
N ASP A 180 -50.45 -15.34 -28.20
CA ASP A 180 -51.81 -15.82 -28.40
C ASP A 180 -51.78 -16.99 -29.39
N PRO A 181 -52.09 -18.22 -28.95
CA PRO A 181 -52.16 -19.40 -29.82
C PRO A 181 -53.10 -19.25 -31.03
N ASN A 182 -54.03 -18.30 -30.99
CA ASN A 182 -54.99 -18.04 -32.06
C ASN A 182 -54.58 -16.90 -33.01
N ASP A 183 -53.52 -16.15 -32.70
CA ASP A 183 -53.01 -15.07 -33.53
C ASP A 183 -51.60 -15.40 -34.06
N PRO A 184 -51.44 -15.74 -35.35
CA PRO A 184 -50.14 -16.04 -35.94
C PRO A 184 -49.21 -14.83 -36.03
N PHE A 185 -49.72 -13.62 -35.80
CA PHE A 185 -48.93 -12.38 -35.74
C PHE A 185 -48.59 -11.96 -34.30
N SER A 186 -48.90 -12.79 -33.30
CA SER A 186 -48.47 -12.61 -31.92
C SER A 186 -47.07 -13.21 -31.68
N LEU A 187 -46.52 -12.98 -30.48
CA LEU A 187 -45.23 -13.52 -30.06
C LEU A 187 -45.27 -15.06 -30.10
N SER A 188 -44.17 -15.74 -30.45
CA SER A 188 -44.16 -17.21 -30.57
C SER A 188 -44.22 -17.96 -29.23
N ASP A 189 -43.81 -17.34 -28.13
CA ASP A 189 -43.78 -17.87 -26.76
C ASP A 189 -43.62 -16.69 -25.79
N ASP A 190 -44.22 -16.75 -24.60
CA ASP A 190 -44.11 -15.71 -23.58
C ASP A 190 -42.75 -15.67 -22.87
N ARG A 191 -41.94 -16.73 -23.00
CA ARG A 191 -40.57 -16.77 -22.48
C ARG A 191 -39.63 -16.03 -23.42
N VAL A 192 -39.40 -14.75 -23.15
CA VAL A 192 -38.45 -13.90 -23.90
C VAL A 192 -37.06 -14.02 -23.26
N THR A 193 -36.07 -14.43 -24.05
CA THR A 193 -34.70 -14.72 -23.59
C THR A 193 -33.72 -13.61 -23.96
N ASP A 194 -33.88 -13.00 -25.13
CA ASP A 194 -33.00 -11.94 -25.62
C ASP A 194 -33.67 -11.07 -26.69
N MET A 195 -33.13 -9.87 -26.95
CA MET A 195 -33.67 -8.89 -27.89
C MET A 195 -32.55 -8.10 -28.59
N LEU A 196 -32.76 -7.75 -29.86
CA LEU A 196 -31.77 -7.02 -30.66
C LEU A 196 -32.44 -6.18 -31.76
N ASP A 197 -31.88 -5.02 -32.11
CA ASP A 197 -32.38 -4.22 -33.22
C ASP A 197 -32.23 -4.94 -34.58
N ASP A 198 -33.23 -4.79 -35.44
CA ASP A 198 -33.22 -5.39 -36.79
C ASP A 198 -32.46 -4.56 -37.84
N GLY A 199 -31.92 -3.40 -37.45
CA GLY A 199 -31.21 -2.44 -38.30
C GLY A 199 -32.12 -1.61 -39.21
N ARG A 200 -33.44 -1.79 -39.13
CA ARG A 200 -34.47 -1.21 -40.02
C ARG A 200 -35.64 -0.61 -39.25
N GLY A 201 -35.48 -0.38 -37.95
CA GLY A 201 -36.50 0.20 -37.08
C GLY A 201 -37.51 -0.81 -36.52
N GLY A 202 -37.20 -2.11 -36.58
CA GLY A 202 -37.88 -3.20 -35.89
C GLY A 202 -36.99 -3.90 -34.87
N LEU A 203 -37.51 -4.95 -34.24
CA LEU A 203 -36.85 -5.65 -33.13
C LEU A 203 -36.85 -7.16 -33.36
N TRP A 204 -35.70 -7.79 -33.30
CA TRP A 204 -35.58 -9.24 -33.14
C TRP A 204 -35.81 -9.63 -31.68
N VAL A 205 -36.63 -10.64 -31.46
CA VAL A 205 -37.02 -11.13 -30.14
C VAL A 205 -36.82 -12.65 -30.09
N ALA A 206 -35.83 -13.09 -29.33
CA ALA A 206 -35.59 -14.49 -29.05
C ALA A 206 -36.57 -14.97 -27.98
N THR A 207 -37.15 -16.15 -28.22
CA THR A 207 -38.08 -16.76 -27.27
C THR A 207 -37.83 -18.26 -27.13
N GLY A 208 -38.46 -18.86 -26.11
CA GLY A 208 -38.49 -20.31 -25.94
C GLY A 208 -39.14 -21.09 -27.09
N GLY A 209 -39.93 -20.42 -27.94
CA GLY A 209 -40.67 -21.04 -29.03
C GLY A 209 -40.18 -20.66 -30.44
N GLY A 210 -39.15 -19.83 -30.57
CA GLY A 210 -38.55 -19.45 -31.84
C GLY A 210 -38.00 -18.02 -31.85
N LEU A 211 -37.50 -17.60 -33.03
CA LEU A 211 -37.05 -16.25 -33.28
C LEU A 211 -38.19 -15.41 -33.87
N ASN A 212 -38.44 -14.23 -33.33
CA ASN A 212 -39.50 -13.34 -33.80
C ASN A 212 -38.91 -12.03 -34.33
N ARG A 213 -39.50 -11.47 -35.38
CA ARG A 213 -39.27 -10.08 -35.80
C ARG A 213 -40.52 -9.26 -35.51
N PHE A 214 -40.39 -8.26 -34.65
CA PHE A 214 -41.43 -7.30 -34.31
C PHE A 214 -41.33 -6.07 -35.21
N GLU A 215 -42.46 -5.66 -35.78
CA GLU A 215 -42.58 -4.43 -36.57
C GLU A 215 -43.38 -3.38 -35.80
N PRO A 216 -42.73 -2.31 -35.27
CA PRO A 216 -43.38 -1.33 -34.41
C PRO A 216 -44.53 -0.57 -35.09
N ALA A 217 -44.46 -0.37 -36.41
CA ALA A 217 -45.48 0.36 -37.17
C ALA A 217 -46.82 -0.38 -37.22
N THR A 218 -46.79 -1.72 -37.25
CA THR A 218 -47.98 -2.57 -37.36
C THR A 218 -48.32 -3.30 -36.06
N GLY A 219 -47.37 -3.37 -35.12
CA GLY A 219 -47.51 -4.13 -33.87
C GLY A 219 -47.51 -5.65 -34.06
N ARG A 220 -47.07 -6.14 -35.23
CA ARG A 220 -47.11 -7.56 -35.60
C ARG A 220 -45.76 -8.24 -35.46
N PHE A 221 -45.80 -9.54 -35.18
CA PHE A 221 -44.64 -10.43 -35.13
C PHE A 221 -44.61 -11.34 -36.35
N THR A 222 -43.41 -11.57 -36.89
CA THR A 222 -43.12 -12.63 -37.85
C THR A 222 -42.25 -13.67 -37.17
N THR A 223 -42.65 -14.95 -37.22
CA THR A 223 -42.00 -16.02 -36.43
C THR A 223 -41.19 -16.97 -37.31
N HIS A 224 -40.00 -17.35 -36.84
CA HIS A 224 -39.12 -18.36 -37.42
C HIS A 224 -38.99 -19.51 -36.39
N ARG A 225 -39.45 -20.70 -36.79
CA ARG A 225 -39.46 -21.91 -35.96
C ARG A 225 -38.75 -23.05 -36.67
N GLN A 226 -38.38 -24.06 -35.90
CA GLN A 226 -37.80 -25.28 -36.42
C GLN A 226 -38.74 -25.97 -37.41
N ASN A 227 -38.19 -26.32 -38.55
CA ASN A 227 -38.85 -27.14 -39.55
C ASN A 227 -37.91 -28.28 -39.97
N PRO A 228 -38.11 -29.52 -39.46
CA PRO A 228 -37.26 -30.65 -39.81
C PRO A 228 -37.24 -31.00 -41.30
N ALA A 229 -38.22 -30.54 -42.09
CA ALA A 229 -38.28 -30.75 -43.52
C ALA A 229 -37.49 -29.69 -44.33
N ASP A 230 -37.01 -28.63 -43.69
CA ASP A 230 -36.28 -27.52 -44.32
C ASP A 230 -34.88 -27.38 -43.69
N PRO A 231 -33.81 -27.76 -44.40
CA PRO A 231 -32.45 -27.62 -43.89
C PRO A 231 -32.00 -26.16 -43.74
N ASP A 232 -32.70 -25.21 -44.37
CA ASP A 232 -32.41 -23.78 -44.25
C ASP A 232 -33.13 -23.14 -43.04
N ALA A 233 -33.94 -23.90 -42.30
CA ALA A 233 -34.63 -23.44 -41.10
C ALA A 233 -33.75 -23.52 -39.84
N ILE A 234 -34.15 -22.80 -38.79
CA ILE A 234 -33.48 -22.87 -37.47
C ILE A 234 -33.57 -24.29 -36.91
N GLY A 235 -32.46 -24.84 -36.39
CA GLY A 235 -32.41 -26.24 -35.96
C GLY A 235 -33.10 -26.55 -34.62
N GLY A 236 -33.61 -25.53 -33.92
CA GLY A 236 -34.33 -25.65 -32.66
C GLY A 236 -35.16 -24.41 -32.34
N ASN A 237 -36.13 -24.54 -31.43
CA ASN A 237 -37.05 -23.45 -31.07
C ASN A 237 -36.58 -22.63 -29.86
N ALA A 238 -35.74 -23.18 -28.99
CA ALA A 238 -35.27 -22.50 -27.79
C ALA A 238 -34.11 -21.55 -28.14
N VAL A 239 -34.42 -20.36 -28.63
CA VAL A 239 -33.42 -19.34 -28.95
C VAL A 239 -32.94 -18.71 -27.64
N ALA A 240 -31.65 -18.72 -27.38
CA ALA A 240 -31.06 -18.27 -26.11
C ALA A 240 -30.52 -16.85 -26.19
N THR A 241 -29.80 -16.53 -27.26
CA THR A 241 -29.07 -15.27 -27.44
C THR A 241 -29.07 -14.84 -28.90
N LEU A 242 -29.04 -13.53 -29.12
CA LEU A 242 -28.94 -12.87 -30.41
C LEU A 242 -27.76 -11.91 -30.41
N PHE A 243 -26.94 -11.98 -31.45
CA PHE A 243 -25.79 -11.10 -31.58
C PHE A 243 -25.66 -10.60 -33.01
N ARG A 244 -25.34 -9.32 -33.20
CA ARG A 244 -25.03 -8.76 -34.52
C ARG A 244 -23.57 -8.35 -34.53
N ASP A 245 -22.81 -8.97 -35.43
CA ASP A 245 -21.37 -8.66 -35.57
C ASP A 245 -21.14 -7.30 -36.23
N SER A 246 -19.89 -6.87 -36.22
CA SER A 246 -19.40 -5.63 -36.80
C SER A 246 -19.62 -5.55 -38.32
N ALA A 247 -19.80 -6.68 -39.01
CA ALA A 247 -20.16 -6.75 -40.43
C ALA A 247 -21.68 -6.65 -40.66
N GLY A 248 -22.48 -6.62 -39.59
CA GLY A 248 -23.94 -6.54 -39.63
C GLY A 248 -24.65 -7.88 -39.72
N THR A 249 -23.93 -8.99 -39.63
CA THR A 249 -24.46 -10.36 -39.69
C THR A 249 -25.19 -10.71 -38.40
N LEU A 250 -26.39 -11.29 -38.49
CA LEU A 250 -27.11 -11.80 -37.34
C LEU A 250 -26.67 -13.22 -36.99
N TRP A 251 -26.20 -13.39 -35.77
CA TRP A 251 -25.85 -14.65 -35.12
C TRP A 251 -26.91 -15.03 -34.10
N VAL A 252 -27.27 -16.32 -34.09
CA VAL A 252 -28.36 -16.86 -33.28
C VAL A 252 -27.85 -18.08 -32.52
N GLY A 253 -27.80 -17.96 -31.19
CA GLY A 253 -27.49 -19.07 -30.30
C GLY A 253 -28.76 -19.82 -29.92
N VAL A 254 -28.79 -21.13 -30.14
CA VAL A 254 -29.96 -21.97 -29.89
C VAL A 254 -29.60 -23.08 -28.91
N THR A 255 -30.31 -23.14 -27.78
CA THR A 255 -30.10 -24.18 -26.76
C THR A 255 -30.35 -25.56 -27.36
N GLY A 256 -29.35 -26.45 -27.27
CA GLY A 256 -29.39 -27.80 -27.80
C GLY A 256 -29.18 -27.92 -29.32
N ALA A 257 -29.08 -26.81 -30.07
CA ALA A 257 -28.90 -26.84 -31.52
C ALA A 257 -27.66 -26.07 -32.03
N GLY A 258 -26.96 -25.33 -31.15
CA GLY A 258 -25.68 -24.68 -31.45
C GLY A 258 -25.82 -23.26 -32.01
N LEU A 259 -24.79 -22.84 -32.75
CA LEU A 259 -24.68 -21.50 -33.33
C LEU A 259 -25.17 -21.48 -34.79
N TYR A 260 -25.99 -20.49 -35.12
CA TYR A 260 -26.50 -20.25 -36.47
C TYR A 260 -26.15 -18.84 -36.95
N ARG A 261 -25.84 -18.73 -38.24
CA ARG A 261 -25.82 -17.46 -38.98
C ARG A 261 -27.14 -17.27 -39.72
N TYR A 262 -27.79 -16.13 -39.55
CA TYR A 262 -28.99 -15.77 -40.30
C TYR A 262 -28.66 -14.78 -41.42
N ASP A 263 -28.95 -15.18 -42.65
CA ASP A 263 -28.84 -14.33 -43.83
C ASP A 263 -30.18 -13.62 -44.07
N GLU A 264 -30.25 -12.33 -43.78
CA GLU A 264 -31.49 -11.54 -43.90
C GLU A 264 -31.98 -11.38 -45.36
N ALA A 265 -31.10 -11.52 -46.35
CA ALA A 265 -31.46 -11.33 -47.76
C ALA A 265 -32.14 -12.57 -48.33
N THR A 266 -31.66 -13.75 -47.93
CA THR A 266 -32.19 -15.05 -48.37
C THR A 266 -33.14 -15.68 -47.34
N GLN A 267 -33.20 -15.13 -46.12
CA GLN A 267 -33.94 -15.64 -44.97
C GLN A 267 -33.52 -17.07 -44.56
N ARG A 268 -32.24 -17.41 -44.74
CA ARG A 268 -31.70 -18.75 -44.46
C ARG A 268 -30.85 -18.80 -43.21
N PHE A 269 -30.91 -19.91 -42.50
CA PHE A 269 -30.05 -20.21 -41.36
C PHE A 269 -28.92 -21.16 -41.79
N THR A 270 -27.67 -20.84 -41.42
CA THR A 270 -26.50 -21.70 -41.64
C THR A 270 -25.93 -22.14 -40.31
N SER A 271 -25.81 -23.45 -40.08
CA SER A 271 -25.22 -24.02 -38.87
C SER A 271 -23.73 -24.35 -39.05
N TYR A 272 -23.02 -24.45 -37.92
CA TYR A 272 -21.60 -24.77 -37.89
C TYR A 272 -21.35 -26.01 -37.02
N ALA A 273 -20.52 -26.93 -37.52
CA ALA A 273 -20.14 -28.14 -36.79
C ALA A 273 -18.83 -27.93 -36.02
N GLY A 274 -18.63 -28.68 -34.94
CA GLY A 274 -17.39 -28.66 -34.15
C GLY A 274 -17.45 -27.88 -32.83
N LEU A 275 -18.61 -27.32 -32.49
CA LEU A 275 -18.84 -26.74 -31.16
C LEU A 275 -18.87 -27.88 -30.11
N PRO A 276 -18.06 -27.81 -29.03
CA PRO A 276 -17.99 -28.86 -28.00
C PRO A 276 -19.33 -29.18 -27.33
N ASN A 277 -20.18 -28.17 -27.15
CA ASN A 277 -21.51 -28.30 -26.57
C ASN A 277 -22.49 -27.36 -27.28
N SER A 278 -23.66 -27.88 -27.68
CA SER A 278 -24.66 -27.14 -28.45
C SER A 278 -25.52 -26.17 -27.63
N ASN A 279 -25.29 -26.06 -26.32
CA ASN A 279 -26.00 -25.12 -25.44
C ASN A 279 -25.30 -23.76 -25.43
N VAL A 280 -25.52 -22.96 -26.47
CA VAL A 280 -25.03 -21.57 -26.55
C VAL A 280 -25.86 -20.68 -25.61
N VAL A 281 -25.19 -19.92 -24.75
CA VAL A 281 -25.82 -19.03 -23.75
C VAL A 281 -25.64 -17.57 -24.10
N ASP A 282 -24.44 -17.19 -24.58
CA ASP A 282 -24.11 -15.80 -24.89
C ASP A 282 -23.02 -15.74 -25.99
N LEU A 283 -22.93 -14.59 -26.66
CA LEU A 283 -22.04 -14.34 -27.79
C LEU A 283 -21.40 -12.95 -27.68
N ALA A 284 -20.11 -12.85 -27.96
CA ALA A 284 -19.39 -11.57 -27.98
C ALA A 284 -18.35 -11.52 -29.10
N GLU A 285 -18.27 -10.38 -29.80
CA GLU A 285 -17.19 -10.12 -30.76
C GLU A 285 -16.14 -9.19 -30.11
N THR A 286 -14.88 -9.59 -30.20
CA THR A 286 -13.75 -8.82 -29.64
C THR A 286 -13.00 -8.10 -30.74
N THR A 287 -12.77 -8.78 -31.85
CA THR A 287 -12.20 -8.22 -33.08
C THR A 287 -13.02 -8.68 -34.29
N PRO A 288 -13.11 -7.87 -35.36
CA PRO A 288 -13.88 -8.23 -36.55
C PRO A 288 -13.57 -9.62 -37.07
N GLY A 289 -14.58 -10.50 -37.09
CA GLY A 289 -14.45 -11.89 -37.56
C GLY A 289 -14.01 -12.92 -36.51
N GLU A 290 -13.78 -12.50 -35.27
CA GLU A 290 -13.51 -13.36 -34.12
C GLU A 290 -14.67 -13.30 -33.12
N LEU A 291 -15.42 -14.39 -33.03
CA LEU A 291 -16.58 -14.50 -32.15
C LEU A 291 -16.28 -15.42 -30.97
N TRP A 292 -16.59 -14.98 -29.76
CA TRP A 292 -16.54 -15.76 -28.54
C TRP A 292 -17.92 -16.31 -28.23
N VAL A 293 -17.96 -17.60 -27.92
CA VAL A 293 -19.18 -18.37 -27.68
C VAL A 293 -19.14 -18.91 -26.25
N ALA A 294 -20.06 -18.42 -25.42
CA ALA A 294 -20.30 -18.98 -24.09
C ALA A 294 -21.23 -20.19 -24.22
N THR A 295 -20.83 -21.29 -23.60
CA THR A 295 -21.64 -22.51 -23.57
C THR A 295 -21.89 -22.98 -22.15
N TYR A 296 -23.04 -23.61 -21.94
CA TYR A 296 -23.38 -24.28 -20.68
C TYR A 296 -22.94 -25.75 -20.75
N GLY A 297 -21.85 -26.09 -20.06
CA GLY A 297 -21.24 -27.42 -20.04
C GLY A 297 -20.26 -27.71 -21.18
N GLY A 298 -19.77 -26.68 -21.88
CA GLY A 298 -18.72 -26.80 -22.90
C GLY A 298 -17.61 -25.76 -22.76
N GLY A 299 -17.72 -24.87 -21.79
CA GLY A 299 -16.77 -23.79 -21.53
C GLY A 299 -16.85 -22.63 -22.50
N LEU A 300 -15.75 -21.89 -22.56
CA LEU A 300 -15.55 -20.76 -23.46
C LEU A 300 -14.93 -21.25 -24.77
N VAL A 301 -15.54 -20.88 -25.90
CA VAL A 301 -15.12 -21.34 -27.23
C VAL A 301 -14.91 -20.13 -28.14
N GLN A 302 -13.79 -20.09 -28.83
CA GLN A 302 -13.52 -19.11 -29.87
C GLN A 302 -13.98 -19.66 -31.23
N PHE A 303 -14.63 -18.82 -32.04
CA PHE A 303 -15.14 -19.13 -33.36
C PHE A 303 -14.56 -18.15 -34.38
N ASP A 304 -13.75 -18.67 -35.30
CA ASP A 304 -13.21 -17.91 -36.42
C ASP A 304 -14.22 -17.91 -37.57
N VAL A 305 -14.78 -16.74 -37.89
CA VAL A 305 -15.87 -16.59 -38.85
C VAL A 305 -15.43 -16.93 -40.27
N ALA A 306 -14.16 -16.69 -40.61
CA ALA A 306 -13.63 -16.91 -41.96
C ALA A 306 -13.45 -18.39 -42.30
N SER A 307 -12.89 -19.17 -41.37
CA SER A 307 -12.65 -20.60 -41.51
C SER A 307 -13.83 -21.46 -41.05
N GLY A 308 -14.73 -20.91 -40.22
CA GLY A 308 -15.83 -21.63 -39.59
C GLY A 308 -15.36 -22.64 -38.53
N ARG A 309 -14.16 -22.45 -37.97
CA ARG A 309 -13.54 -23.36 -37.00
C ARG A 309 -13.79 -22.91 -35.56
N PHE A 310 -14.09 -23.87 -34.70
CA PHE A 310 -14.14 -23.69 -33.25
C PHE A 310 -12.82 -24.11 -32.58
N THR A 311 -12.38 -23.32 -31.61
CA THR A 311 -11.23 -23.60 -30.73
C THR A 311 -11.72 -23.58 -29.28
N ASN A 312 -11.66 -24.73 -28.59
CA ASN A 312 -12.09 -24.83 -27.19
C ASN A 312 -11.03 -24.21 -26.27
N PHE A 313 -11.36 -23.06 -25.68
CA PHE A 313 -10.42 -22.31 -24.86
C PHE A 313 -10.18 -22.94 -23.49
N ASN A 314 -11.16 -23.63 -22.90
CA ASN A 314 -10.99 -24.35 -21.63
C ASN A 314 -9.84 -25.37 -21.68
N SER A 315 -9.56 -25.95 -22.85
CA SER A 315 -8.49 -26.92 -23.04
C SER A 315 -7.07 -26.30 -23.12
N LEU A 316 -6.98 -24.99 -23.37
CA LEU A 316 -5.71 -24.28 -23.58
C LEU A 316 -5.11 -23.69 -22.29
N VAL A 317 -5.89 -23.62 -21.19
CA VAL A 317 -5.50 -22.88 -19.98
C VAL A 317 -4.88 -23.76 -18.87
N VAL A 318 -4.27 -24.89 -19.26
CA VAL A 318 -3.86 -25.98 -18.35
C VAL A 318 -2.58 -25.70 -17.52
N GLN A 319 -2.00 -24.50 -17.56
CA GLN A 319 -0.89 -24.13 -16.67
C GLN A 319 -1.23 -22.96 -15.75
N GLY A 320 -1.76 -23.29 -14.56
CA GLY A 320 -1.62 -22.46 -13.36
C GLY A 320 -2.69 -21.42 -13.03
N GLY A 321 -3.70 -21.19 -13.88
CA GLY A 321 -4.73 -20.16 -13.59
C GLY A 321 -5.98 -20.17 -14.46
N GLY A 322 -6.33 -21.31 -15.06
CA GLY A 322 -7.36 -21.36 -16.10
C GLY A 322 -8.81 -21.27 -15.69
N LEU A 323 -9.66 -21.06 -16.70
CA LEU A 323 -11.12 -21.15 -16.63
C LEU A 323 -11.53 -22.62 -16.34
N ALA A 324 -11.37 -23.04 -15.09
CA ALA A 324 -11.57 -24.42 -14.67
C ALA A 324 -13.06 -24.79 -14.44
N THR A 325 -13.95 -24.10 -15.16
CA THR A 325 -15.39 -24.34 -15.20
C THR A 325 -15.89 -24.33 -16.64
N GLU A 326 -16.84 -25.20 -16.93
CA GLU A 326 -17.45 -25.36 -18.26
C GLU A 326 -18.81 -24.66 -18.37
N ASN A 327 -19.28 -24.02 -17.29
CA ASN A 327 -20.59 -23.36 -17.23
C ASN A 327 -20.40 -21.83 -17.27
N ILE A 328 -20.55 -21.28 -18.47
CA ILE A 328 -20.40 -19.85 -18.74
C ILE A 328 -21.78 -19.22 -18.91
N GLU A 329 -22.03 -18.14 -18.17
CA GLU A 329 -23.33 -17.47 -18.11
C GLU A 329 -23.39 -16.18 -18.92
N SER A 330 -22.28 -15.42 -18.96
CA SER A 330 -22.24 -14.13 -19.66
C SER A 330 -20.84 -13.77 -20.17
N LEU A 331 -20.80 -13.00 -21.25
CA LEU A 331 -19.59 -12.44 -21.86
C LEU A 331 -19.70 -10.92 -21.93
N PHE A 332 -18.63 -10.23 -21.54
CA PHE A 332 -18.56 -8.77 -21.66
C PHE A 332 -17.19 -8.32 -22.18
N PRO A 333 -17.08 -7.92 -23.46
CA PRO A 333 -15.85 -7.33 -23.99
C PRO A 333 -15.73 -5.86 -23.54
N SER A 334 -14.68 -5.53 -22.79
CA SER A 334 -14.49 -4.19 -22.19
C SER A 334 -13.89 -3.15 -23.16
N GLY A 335 -13.42 -3.60 -24.32
CA GLY A 335 -12.84 -2.75 -25.39
C GLY A 335 -11.39 -2.30 -25.15
N ASP A 336 -10.84 -2.61 -23.98
CA ASP A 336 -9.45 -2.44 -23.54
C ASP A 336 -8.58 -3.69 -23.77
N GLY A 337 -9.09 -4.65 -24.56
CA GLY A 337 -8.45 -5.95 -24.77
C GLY A 337 -8.79 -7.00 -23.72
N LEU A 338 -9.68 -6.70 -22.77
CA LEU A 338 -10.16 -7.67 -21.79
C LEU A 338 -11.54 -8.23 -22.18
N LEU A 339 -11.69 -9.54 -22.01
CA LEU A 339 -12.97 -10.24 -22.05
C LEU A 339 -13.32 -10.72 -20.65
N TRP A 340 -14.43 -10.22 -20.13
CA TRP A 340 -14.97 -10.61 -18.83
C TRP A 340 -15.95 -11.76 -19.04
N VAL A 341 -15.78 -12.82 -18.25
CA VAL A 341 -16.50 -14.08 -18.41
C VAL A 341 -17.19 -14.41 -17.09
N GLY A 342 -18.49 -14.21 -17.03
CA GLY A 342 -19.31 -14.60 -15.89
C GLY A 342 -19.51 -16.11 -15.86
N THR A 343 -19.27 -16.72 -14.70
CA THR A 343 -19.38 -18.18 -14.51
C THR A 343 -20.49 -18.50 -13.51
N GLU A 344 -21.00 -19.74 -13.55
CA GLU A 344 -22.03 -20.18 -12.61
C GLU A 344 -21.47 -20.48 -11.21
N ASP A 345 -20.23 -20.95 -11.11
CA ASP A 345 -19.69 -21.56 -9.89
C ASP A 345 -18.37 -20.96 -9.37
N ARG A 346 -17.71 -20.07 -10.11
CA ARG A 346 -16.35 -19.58 -9.74
C ARG A 346 -16.15 -18.07 -9.73
N GLY A 347 -17.20 -17.29 -9.95
CA GLY A 347 -17.12 -15.83 -10.02
C GLY A 347 -16.95 -15.35 -11.44
N VAL A 348 -16.03 -14.41 -11.65
CA VAL A 348 -15.74 -13.85 -12.97
C VAL A 348 -14.30 -14.12 -13.35
N ALA A 349 -14.12 -14.65 -14.55
CA ALA A 349 -12.80 -14.73 -15.15
C ALA A 349 -12.53 -13.51 -16.02
N ILE A 350 -11.31 -13.00 -15.94
CA ILE A 350 -10.84 -11.93 -16.80
C ILE A 350 -9.82 -12.55 -17.74
N VAL A 351 -10.16 -12.57 -19.02
CA VAL A 351 -9.31 -13.09 -20.09
C VAL A 351 -8.66 -11.90 -20.79
N ASP A 352 -7.35 -11.84 -20.72
CA ASP A 352 -6.56 -10.85 -21.41
C ASP A 352 -6.27 -11.32 -22.83
N LEU A 353 -6.97 -10.71 -23.80
CA LEU A 353 -6.93 -11.08 -25.21
C LEU A 353 -5.73 -10.48 -25.95
N VAL A 354 -5.03 -9.53 -25.34
CA VAL A 354 -3.83 -8.94 -25.94
C VAL A 354 -2.65 -9.79 -25.49
N PRO A 355 -1.97 -10.52 -26.40
CA PRO A 355 -0.80 -11.31 -26.04
C PRO A 355 0.24 -10.41 -25.38
N GLY A 356 0.77 -10.85 -24.24
CA GLY A 356 1.88 -10.15 -23.61
C GLY A 356 3.09 -10.15 -24.53
N SER A 357 3.93 -9.12 -24.46
CA SER A 357 5.19 -9.06 -25.22
C SER A 357 6.24 -10.08 -24.76
N PHE A 358 5.94 -10.88 -23.73
CA PHE A 358 6.83 -11.88 -23.14
C PHE A 358 6.17 -13.25 -23.16
N THR A 359 6.84 -14.24 -23.78
CA THR A 359 6.42 -15.64 -23.74
C THR A 359 7.11 -16.36 -22.60
N VAL A 360 6.35 -17.00 -21.72
CA VAL A 360 6.87 -17.73 -20.55
C VAL A 360 6.70 -19.23 -20.77
N HIS A 361 7.81 -19.96 -20.83
CA HIS A 361 7.83 -21.41 -20.82
C HIS A 361 8.07 -21.90 -19.38
N THR A 362 7.08 -22.55 -18.78
CA THR A 362 7.17 -23.06 -17.40
C THR A 362 7.60 -24.53 -17.40
N ALA A 363 8.52 -24.88 -16.51
CA ALA A 363 8.93 -26.26 -16.31
C ALA A 363 7.78 -27.14 -15.78
N ASN A 364 7.75 -28.41 -16.20
CA ASN A 364 6.78 -29.36 -15.68
C ASN A 364 7.22 -29.82 -14.27
N PRO A 365 6.39 -29.64 -13.23
CA PRO A 365 6.75 -30.02 -11.86
C PRO A 365 6.95 -31.53 -11.67
N ASN A 366 6.48 -32.36 -12.61
CA ASN A 366 6.63 -33.81 -12.56
C ASN A 366 7.36 -34.36 -13.81
N PRO A 367 8.71 -34.40 -13.78
CA PRO A 367 9.55 -34.93 -14.86
C PRO A 367 9.19 -36.35 -15.32
N ALA A 368 8.68 -37.20 -14.42
CA ALA A 368 8.32 -38.58 -14.75
C ALA A 368 7.08 -38.67 -15.66
N SER A 369 6.18 -37.69 -15.60
CA SER A 369 4.95 -37.65 -16.39
C SER A 369 5.15 -37.07 -17.79
N ALA A 370 6.18 -36.26 -17.98
CA ALA A 370 6.51 -35.61 -19.24
C ALA A 370 8.04 -35.53 -19.40
N PRO A 371 8.69 -36.65 -19.80
CA PRO A 371 10.15 -36.71 -19.89
C PRO A 371 10.71 -35.70 -20.92
N ASP A 372 9.94 -35.41 -21.96
CA ASP A 372 10.32 -34.52 -23.07
C ASP A 372 9.99 -33.03 -22.81
N ALA A 373 9.54 -32.69 -21.59
CA ALA A 373 9.26 -31.31 -21.19
C ALA A 373 10.47 -30.68 -20.46
N LEU A 374 10.48 -29.35 -20.33
CA LEU A 374 11.45 -28.65 -19.51
C LEU A 374 11.30 -29.08 -18.04
N TRP A 375 12.41 -29.44 -17.39
CA TRP A 375 12.40 -29.87 -15.99
C TRP A 375 12.64 -28.69 -15.04
N PRO A 376 12.14 -28.76 -13.78
CA PRO A 376 12.30 -27.68 -12.81
C PRO A 376 13.78 -27.43 -12.49
N GLY A 377 14.11 -26.21 -12.09
CA GLY A 377 15.46 -25.80 -11.73
C GLY A 377 15.91 -24.47 -12.34
N VAL A 378 16.92 -23.89 -11.71
CA VAL A 378 17.40 -22.54 -12.05
C VAL A 378 18.19 -22.58 -13.35
N ILE A 379 17.73 -21.87 -14.38
CA ILE A 379 18.46 -21.77 -15.64
C ILE A 379 19.63 -20.80 -15.46
N ARG A 380 20.85 -21.34 -15.49
CA ARG A 380 22.11 -20.62 -15.22
C ARG A 380 22.85 -20.17 -16.45
N ALA A 381 22.61 -20.83 -17.58
CA ALA A 381 23.22 -20.50 -18.85
C ALA A 381 22.29 -20.87 -19.99
N ALA A 382 22.35 -20.12 -21.08
CA ALA A 382 21.64 -20.42 -22.31
C ALA A 382 22.52 -20.06 -23.52
N VAL A 383 22.43 -20.83 -24.59
CA VAL A 383 23.06 -20.48 -25.87
C VAL A 383 22.27 -21.07 -27.04
N GLU A 384 22.20 -20.34 -28.15
CA GLU A 384 21.54 -20.81 -29.37
C GLU A 384 22.49 -21.70 -30.18
N ASP A 385 22.01 -22.88 -30.55
CA ASP A 385 22.71 -23.83 -31.41
C ASP A 385 22.66 -23.39 -32.90
N LEU A 386 23.43 -24.05 -33.76
CA LEU A 386 23.50 -23.76 -35.20
C LEU A 386 22.19 -24.04 -35.96
N ASP A 387 21.34 -24.91 -35.42
CA ASP A 387 20.03 -25.28 -35.97
C ASP A 387 18.86 -24.50 -35.33
N GLY A 388 19.14 -23.52 -34.46
CA GLY A 388 18.15 -22.68 -33.79
C GLY A 388 17.56 -23.29 -32.51
N ALA A 389 17.95 -24.52 -32.13
CA ALA A 389 17.63 -25.10 -30.83
C ALA A 389 18.39 -24.37 -29.71
N LEU A 390 17.89 -24.45 -28.48
CA LEU A 390 18.55 -23.82 -27.33
C LEU A 390 19.20 -24.85 -26.43
N TRP A 391 20.48 -24.65 -26.12
CA TRP A 391 21.13 -25.35 -25.03
C TRP A 391 20.92 -24.56 -23.74
N LEU A 392 20.42 -25.24 -22.71
CA LEU A 392 20.07 -24.67 -21.41
C LEU A 392 20.82 -25.41 -20.31
N GLY A 393 21.56 -24.67 -19.50
CA GLY A 393 22.17 -25.18 -18.29
C GLY A 393 21.19 -25.01 -17.13
N VAL A 394 20.55 -26.11 -16.70
CA VAL A 394 19.58 -26.09 -15.60
C VAL A 394 20.27 -26.60 -14.33
N ALA A 395 20.38 -25.74 -13.33
CA ALA A 395 20.97 -26.11 -12.05
C ALA A 395 20.24 -27.32 -11.46
N ASP A 396 21.00 -28.31 -11.02
CA ASP A 396 20.54 -29.59 -10.44
C ASP A 396 19.86 -30.57 -11.43
N SER A 397 19.26 -30.07 -12.51
CA SER A 397 18.62 -30.88 -13.55
C SER A 397 19.55 -31.27 -14.70
N GLY A 398 20.70 -30.61 -14.85
CA GLY A 398 21.72 -30.93 -15.85
C GLY A 398 21.62 -30.07 -17.10
N LEU A 399 22.07 -30.59 -18.23
CA LEU A 399 22.08 -29.89 -19.51
C LEU A 399 20.85 -30.30 -20.31
N ALA A 400 20.12 -29.33 -20.87
CA ALA A 400 18.94 -29.58 -21.69
C ALA A 400 19.10 -28.95 -23.07
N ARG A 401 18.63 -29.62 -24.12
CA ARG A 401 18.51 -29.09 -25.49
C ARG A 401 17.04 -28.95 -25.84
N PHE A 402 16.59 -27.73 -26.10
CA PHE A 402 15.19 -27.39 -26.35
C PHE A 402 14.95 -27.07 -27.84
N GLU A 403 14.23 -27.96 -28.53
CA GLU A 403 13.74 -27.77 -29.90
C GLU A 403 12.41 -27.02 -29.88
N ARG A 404 12.48 -25.69 -29.96
CA ARG A 404 11.33 -24.79 -29.76
C ARG A 404 10.18 -25.04 -30.73
N GLU A 405 10.47 -25.24 -32.02
CA GLU A 405 9.43 -25.47 -33.05
C GLU A 405 8.60 -26.74 -32.80
N ARG A 406 9.18 -27.74 -32.13
CA ARG A 406 8.51 -29.01 -31.81
C ARG A 406 8.02 -29.07 -30.37
N GLY A 407 8.45 -28.16 -29.50
CA GLY A 407 8.15 -28.19 -28.08
C GLY A 407 8.81 -29.35 -27.32
N VAL A 408 9.91 -29.91 -27.86
CA VAL A 408 10.58 -31.12 -27.31
C VAL A 408 11.89 -30.72 -26.63
N VAL A 409 12.13 -31.25 -25.43
CA VAL A 409 13.35 -31.07 -24.65
C VAL A 409 14.08 -32.39 -24.47
N THR A 410 15.36 -32.43 -24.84
CA THR A 410 16.26 -33.57 -24.59
C THR A 410 17.18 -33.26 -23.42
N HIS A 411 17.30 -34.17 -22.46
CA HIS A 411 18.06 -33.97 -21.23
C HIS A 411 19.33 -34.84 -21.19
N TYR A 412 20.43 -34.24 -20.74
CA TYR A 412 21.74 -34.88 -20.56
C TYR A 412 22.17 -34.75 -19.09
N ARG A 413 22.45 -35.89 -18.45
CA ARG A 413 22.88 -35.96 -17.04
C ARG A 413 24.17 -36.74 -16.89
N HIS A 414 24.94 -36.34 -15.88
CA HIS A 414 26.15 -37.04 -15.48
C HIS A 414 25.82 -38.46 -14.99
N ASP A 415 26.49 -39.45 -15.60
CA ASP A 415 26.52 -40.83 -15.17
C ASP A 415 27.98 -41.24 -14.90
N PRO A 416 28.37 -41.50 -13.64
CA PRO A 416 29.71 -41.95 -13.31
C PRO A 416 30.15 -43.25 -14.00
N ALA A 417 29.21 -44.07 -14.49
CA ALA A 417 29.48 -45.30 -15.21
C ALA A 417 29.70 -45.09 -16.72
N ASP A 418 29.26 -43.96 -17.28
CA ASP A 418 29.43 -43.62 -18.71
C ASP A 418 30.43 -42.47 -18.88
N PRO A 419 31.66 -42.74 -19.36
CA PRO A 419 32.66 -41.72 -19.60
C PRO A 419 32.30 -40.75 -20.74
N ASN A 420 31.24 -41.03 -21.51
CA ASN A 420 30.73 -40.12 -22.53
C ASN A 420 29.66 -39.17 -22.00
N SER A 421 29.21 -39.31 -20.75
CA SER A 421 28.22 -38.43 -20.14
C SER A 421 28.83 -37.09 -19.68
N PRO A 422 28.03 -36.03 -19.48
CA PRO A 422 28.51 -34.75 -18.93
C PRO A 422 29.29 -34.92 -17.62
N ALA A 423 30.31 -34.10 -17.35
CA ALA A 423 31.13 -34.17 -16.13
C ALA A 423 30.39 -33.78 -14.84
N GLY A 424 29.20 -33.17 -14.94
CA GLY A 424 28.42 -32.76 -13.79
C GLY A 424 26.97 -32.41 -14.14
N ASN A 425 26.12 -32.34 -13.10
CA ASN A 425 24.70 -32.00 -13.22
C ASN A 425 24.40 -30.51 -12.91
N ARG A 426 25.43 -29.68 -12.78
CA ARG A 426 25.32 -28.25 -12.45
C ARG A 426 26.12 -27.41 -13.45
N PRO A 427 25.69 -27.33 -14.72
CA PRO A 427 26.29 -26.42 -15.68
C PRO A 427 26.10 -24.97 -15.22
N GLN A 428 27.16 -24.16 -15.29
CA GLN A 428 27.18 -22.74 -14.89
C GLN A 428 27.38 -21.81 -16.08
N ALA A 429 28.15 -22.24 -17.09
CA ALA A 429 28.45 -21.46 -18.27
C ALA A 429 28.33 -22.32 -19.53
N LEU A 430 27.80 -21.74 -20.61
CA LEU A 430 27.71 -22.37 -21.92
C LEU A 430 28.28 -21.41 -22.97
N LEU A 431 29.09 -21.94 -23.87
CA LEU A 431 29.64 -21.19 -24.98
C LEU A 431 29.58 -22.05 -26.24
N LEU A 432 28.94 -21.52 -27.28
CA LEU A 432 29.06 -22.07 -28.63
C LEU A 432 30.11 -21.24 -29.37
N ASP A 433 31.27 -21.85 -29.66
CA ASP A 433 32.35 -21.15 -30.36
C ASP A 433 32.02 -20.94 -31.86
N GLN A 434 32.80 -20.08 -32.52
CA GLN A 434 32.66 -19.78 -33.95
C GLN A 434 32.84 -21.00 -34.86
N ARG A 435 33.43 -22.09 -34.35
CA ARG A 435 33.61 -23.36 -35.08
C ARG A 435 32.41 -24.31 -34.89
N GLY A 436 31.42 -23.92 -34.09
CA GLY A 436 30.23 -24.71 -33.79
C GLY A 436 30.40 -25.70 -32.64
N THR A 437 31.49 -25.61 -31.88
CA THR A 437 31.75 -26.47 -30.73
C THR A 437 31.05 -25.93 -29.49
N LEU A 438 30.33 -26.78 -28.78
CA LEU A 438 29.72 -26.42 -27.51
C LEU A 438 30.68 -26.73 -26.36
N TRP A 439 30.98 -25.72 -25.56
CA TRP A 439 31.77 -25.78 -24.34
C TRP A 439 30.86 -25.60 -23.13
N ILE A 440 31.05 -26.43 -22.11
CA ILE A 440 30.24 -26.43 -20.89
C ILE A 440 31.14 -26.30 -19.66
N GLY A 441 30.93 -25.24 -18.89
CA GLY A 441 31.58 -25.02 -17.60
C GLY A 441 30.72 -25.52 -16.45
N TYR A 442 31.33 -26.22 -15.50
CA TYR A 442 30.71 -26.73 -14.28
C TYR A 442 31.41 -26.18 -13.03
N HIS A 443 30.91 -26.55 -11.84
CA HIS A 443 31.67 -26.38 -10.59
C HIS A 443 32.86 -27.35 -10.45
N THR A 444 32.90 -28.39 -11.29
CA THR A 444 33.85 -29.51 -11.19
C THR A 444 34.86 -29.57 -12.32
N GLY A 445 34.64 -28.85 -13.42
CA GLY A 445 35.52 -28.91 -14.60
C GLY A 445 34.90 -28.27 -15.84
N LEU A 446 35.51 -28.57 -16.99
CA LEU A 446 35.12 -28.11 -18.32
C LEU A 446 34.85 -29.32 -19.22
N ASP A 447 33.76 -29.29 -19.98
CA ASP A 447 33.52 -30.24 -21.07
C ASP A 447 33.49 -29.55 -22.43
N ARG A 448 33.83 -30.34 -23.45
CA ARG A 448 33.54 -30.06 -24.86
C ARG A 448 32.61 -31.12 -25.41
N PHE A 449 31.54 -30.71 -26.08
CA PHE A 449 30.59 -31.63 -26.72
C PHE A 449 31.05 -31.99 -28.14
N ASP A 450 31.32 -33.27 -28.38
CA ASP A 450 31.63 -33.83 -29.69
C ASP A 450 30.34 -34.21 -30.41
N ARG A 451 29.86 -33.31 -31.25
CA ARG A 451 28.60 -33.46 -32.01
C ARG A 451 28.59 -34.66 -32.95
N ALA A 452 29.74 -35.06 -33.50
CA ALA A 452 29.80 -36.14 -34.48
C ALA A 452 29.52 -37.51 -33.86
N ASN A 453 29.81 -37.66 -32.57
CA ASN A 453 29.67 -38.91 -31.82
C ASN A 453 28.72 -38.78 -30.61
N GLU A 454 28.06 -37.63 -30.45
CA GLU A 454 27.17 -37.27 -29.34
C GLU A 454 27.75 -37.60 -27.94
N ARG A 455 29.02 -37.25 -27.72
CA ARG A 455 29.73 -37.53 -26.45
C ARG A 455 30.35 -36.28 -25.83
N PHE A 456 30.50 -36.30 -24.52
CA PHE A 456 31.17 -35.24 -23.76
C PHE A 456 32.64 -35.60 -23.53
N ILE A 457 33.54 -34.63 -23.81
CA ILE A 457 34.98 -34.76 -23.61
C ILE A 457 35.38 -33.86 -22.43
N THR A 458 35.71 -34.47 -21.30
CA THR A 458 36.04 -33.77 -20.06
C THR A 458 37.51 -33.41 -19.94
N TYR A 459 37.78 -32.17 -19.53
CA TYR A 459 39.11 -31.67 -19.17
C TYR A 459 39.31 -31.76 -17.65
N PRO A 460 40.15 -32.70 -17.16
CA PRO A 460 40.34 -32.90 -15.73
C PRO A 460 41.12 -31.75 -15.08
N VAL A 461 40.77 -31.43 -13.84
CA VAL A 461 41.48 -30.44 -13.03
C VAL A 461 42.83 -31.01 -12.61
N ASN A 462 43.92 -30.35 -13.00
CA ASN A 462 45.28 -30.70 -12.60
C ASN A 462 46.07 -29.44 -12.20
N PRO A 463 46.07 -29.08 -10.90
CA PRO A 463 46.78 -27.89 -10.43
C PRO A 463 48.30 -27.96 -10.64
N ALA A 464 48.87 -29.17 -10.65
CA ALA A 464 50.31 -29.40 -10.73
C ALA A 464 50.89 -29.21 -12.15
N ASP A 465 50.09 -29.42 -13.19
CA ASP A 465 50.50 -29.17 -14.58
C ASP A 465 50.17 -27.73 -14.98
N PRO A 466 51.16 -26.85 -15.24
CA PRO A 466 50.92 -25.46 -15.65
C PRO A 466 50.09 -25.32 -16.93
N ALA A 467 50.09 -26.35 -17.80
CA ALA A 467 49.40 -26.35 -19.08
C ALA A 467 48.00 -26.98 -19.03
N ALA A 468 47.50 -27.38 -17.85
CA ALA A 468 46.16 -27.95 -17.67
C ALA A 468 45.18 -26.99 -16.96
N LEU A 469 43.92 -27.40 -16.82
CA LEU A 469 42.91 -26.70 -16.03
C LEU A 469 43.31 -26.68 -14.53
N SER A 470 43.57 -25.50 -13.95
CA SER A 470 44.03 -25.40 -12.55
C SER A 470 42.93 -25.54 -11.51
N HIS A 471 41.70 -25.18 -11.86
CA HIS A 471 40.57 -25.14 -10.95
C HIS A 471 39.30 -25.50 -11.70
N GLY A 472 38.42 -26.28 -11.07
CA GLY A 472 37.20 -26.78 -11.69
C GLY A 472 35.98 -25.88 -11.56
N ASP A 473 36.03 -24.78 -10.80
CA ASP A 473 34.84 -23.94 -10.54
C ASP A 473 34.76 -22.84 -11.61
N ILE A 474 34.15 -23.17 -12.74
CA ILE A 474 34.06 -22.32 -13.93
C ILE A 474 32.80 -21.48 -13.85
N TYR A 475 32.96 -20.17 -13.98
CA TYR A 475 31.88 -19.20 -13.81
C TYR A 475 31.47 -18.54 -15.13
N ASP A 476 32.43 -18.32 -16.03
CA ASP A 476 32.19 -17.69 -17.32
C ASP A 476 33.12 -18.25 -18.40
N LEU A 477 32.66 -18.25 -19.64
CA LEU A 477 33.36 -18.73 -20.83
C LEU A 477 33.22 -17.70 -21.95
N TYR A 478 34.34 -17.27 -22.52
CA TYR A 478 34.34 -16.25 -23.57
C TYR A 478 35.31 -16.60 -24.71
N GLU A 479 34.87 -16.49 -25.96
CA GLU A 479 35.75 -16.64 -27.13
C GLU A 479 36.26 -15.27 -27.58
N SER A 480 37.58 -15.08 -27.57
CA SER A 480 38.20 -13.86 -28.12
C SER A 480 38.34 -13.92 -29.65
N ARG A 481 38.51 -12.77 -30.29
CA ARG A 481 38.63 -12.66 -31.77
C ARG A 481 39.76 -13.47 -32.40
N ASP A 482 40.79 -13.80 -31.63
CA ASP A 482 41.89 -14.68 -32.05
C ASP A 482 41.54 -16.18 -31.99
N GLY A 483 40.31 -16.51 -31.56
CA GLY A 483 39.79 -17.87 -31.44
C GLY A 483 40.24 -18.60 -30.17
N ALA A 484 40.82 -17.90 -29.18
CA ALA A 484 41.12 -18.49 -27.87
C ALA A 484 39.88 -18.48 -26.97
N ILE A 485 39.77 -19.52 -26.12
CA ILE A 485 38.71 -19.63 -25.13
C ILE A 485 39.23 -19.15 -23.78
N TRP A 486 38.65 -18.08 -23.26
CA TRP A 486 38.94 -17.55 -21.94
C TRP A 486 37.96 -18.10 -20.91
N ILE A 487 38.49 -18.50 -19.77
CA ILE A 487 37.75 -19.20 -18.73
C ILE A 487 37.92 -18.43 -17.43
N GLY A 488 36.80 -17.88 -16.95
CA GLY A 488 36.71 -17.23 -15.64
C GLY A 488 36.47 -18.29 -14.58
N THR A 489 37.29 -18.30 -13.53
CA THR A 489 37.14 -19.27 -12.44
C THR A 489 36.93 -18.58 -11.10
N ARG A 490 36.27 -19.28 -10.17
CA ARG A 490 36.15 -18.85 -8.78
C ARG A 490 37.32 -19.42 -7.96
N GLY A 491 38.33 -18.60 -7.74
CA GLY A 491 39.51 -18.91 -6.92
C GLY A 491 40.71 -19.44 -7.70
N GLY A 492 40.58 -19.70 -9.01
CA GLY A 492 41.66 -20.16 -9.87
C GLY A 492 42.28 -19.09 -10.76
N GLY A 493 41.73 -17.87 -10.77
CA GLY A 493 42.13 -16.78 -11.66
C GLY A 493 41.51 -16.88 -13.05
N LEU A 494 42.19 -16.26 -14.03
CA LEU A 494 41.81 -16.27 -15.44
C LEU A 494 42.65 -17.31 -16.19
N LEU A 495 42.01 -18.10 -17.04
CA LEU A 495 42.69 -19.07 -17.90
C LEU A 495 42.44 -18.73 -19.37
N ARG A 496 43.44 -18.96 -20.21
CA ARG A 496 43.34 -18.91 -21.67
C ARG A 496 43.63 -20.29 -22.24
N LEU A 497 42.66 -20.87 -22.94
CA LEU A 497 42.76 -22.13 -23.66
C LEU A 497 42.93 -21.84 -25.15
N ASP A 498 43.99 -22.40 -25.75
CA ASP A 498 44.11 -22.49 -27.19
C ASP A 498 43.40 -23.76 -27.68
N PRO A 499 42.28 -23.67 -28.41
CA PRO A 499 41.51 -24.84 -28.83
C PRO A 499 42.21 -25.69 -29.89
N GLN A 500 43.30 -25.22 -30.52
CA GLN A 500 44.08 -26.03 -31.47
C GLN A 500 45.13 -26.88 -30.77
N THR A 501 45.81 -26.31 -29.77
CA THR A 501 46.89 -27.00 -29.03
C THR A 501 46.40 -27.64 -27.74
N GLU A 502 45.19 -27.33 -27.29
CA GLU A 502 44.57 -27.74 -26.03
C GLU A 502 45.43 -27.41 -24.78
N ARG A 503 46.26 -26.36 -24.87
CA ARG A 503 47.11 -25.90 -23.75
C ARG A 503 46.49 -24.70 -23.05
N PHE A 504 46.61 -24.69 -21.72
CA PHE A 504 46.13 -23.63 -20.85
C PHE A 504 47.26 -22.66 -20.46
N THR A 505 46.97 -21.37 -20.45
CA THR A 505 47.82 -20.30 -19.86
C THR A 505 47.08 -19.69 -18.68
N ARG A 506 47.77 -19.47 -17.55
CA ARG A 506 47.15 -19.09 -16.27
C ARG A 506 47.57 -17.68 -15.84
N TYR A 507 46.61 -16.87 -15.39
CA TYR A 507 46.81 -15.55 -14.80
C TYR A 507 46.25 -15.55 -13.37
N ARG A 508 47.11 -15.34 -12.37
CA ARG A 508 46.73 -15.35 -10.94
C ARG A 508 47.08 -14.05 -10.25
N HIS A 509 46.33 -13.75 -9.21
CA HIS A 509 46.54 -12.59 -8.37
C HIS A 509 47.88 -12.70 -7.64
N ASN A 510 48.69 -11.65 -7.76
CA ASN A 510 49.92 -11.50 -6.99
C ASN A 510 49.81 -10.22 -6.15
N PRO A 511 49.68 -10.32 -4.82
CA PRO A 511 49.60 -9.14 -3.93
C PRO A 511 50.79 -8.19 -4.05
N ASP A 512 51.96 -8.70 -4.46
CA ASP A 512 53.20 -7.92 -4.59
C ASP A 512 53.36 -7.27 -5.97
N ASP A 513 52.49 -7.59 -6.94
CA ASP A 513 52.51 -7.02 -8.29
C ASP A 513 51.18 -6.32 -8.61
N PRO A 514 51.14 -4.97 -8.58
CA PRO A 514 49.92 -4.20 -8.87
C PRO A 514 49.48 -4.32 -10.34
N THR A 515 50.34 -4.83 -11.22
CA THR A 515 50.03 -5.11 -12.64
C THR A 515 49.58 -6.55 -12.89
N SER A 516 49.37 -7.34 -11.83
CA SER A 516 48.69 -8.63 -11.89
C SER A 516 47.17 -8.47 -11.78
N ILE A 517 46.41 -9.52 -12.12
CA ILE A 517 44.96 -9.55 -11.97
C ILE A 517 44.54 -9.22 -10.54
N ILE A 518 43.47 -8.45 -10.34
CA ILE A 518 43.12 -7.92 -9.01
C ILE A 518 42.68 -8.99 -7.99
N SER A 519 42.13 -10.11 -8.46
CA SER A 519 41.60 -11.21 -7.65
C SER A 519 41.47 -12.47 -8.51
N ASP A 520 41.58 -13.63 -7.87
CA ASP A 520 41.39 -14.93 -8.51
C ASP A 520 39.91 -15.31 -8.72
N ASN A 521 38.96 -14.47 -8.28
CA ASN A 521 37.53 -14.68 -8.50
C ASN A 521 37.08 -13.88 -9.72
N VAL A 522 37.09 -14.50 -10.90
CA VAL A 522 36.67 -13.89 -12.18
C VAL A 522 35.25 -14.35 -12.50
N GLY A 523 34.32 -13.41 -12.58
CA GLY A 523 32.89 -13.69 -12.76
C GLY A 523 32.31 -13.25 -14.10
N ALA A 524 32.98 -12.37 -14.84
CA ALA A 524 32.54 -11.92 -16.17
C ALA A 524 33.74 -11.55 -17.04
N ILE A 525 33.69 -11.87 -18.33
CA ILE A 525 34.75 -11.58 -19.30
C ILE A 525 34.14 -10.90 -20.53
N VAL A 526 34.78 -9.85 -21.03
CA VAL A 526 34.44 -9.26 -22.33
C VAL A 526 35.66 -8.69 -23.03
N GLU A 527 35.66 -8.67 -24.36
CA GLU A 527 36.69 -8.06 -25.18
C GLU A 527 36.22 -6.70 -25.72
N ASP A 528 37.06 -5.67 -25.62
CA ASP A 528 36.76 -4.35 -26.17
C ASP A 528 37.00 -4.27 -27.69
N GLN A 529 36.75 -3.09 -28.28
CA GLN A 529 36.94 -2.89 -29.72
C GLN A 529 38.41 -2.98 -30.17
N TRP A 530 39.39 -2.80 -29.28
CA TRP A 530 40.82 -2.87 -29.60
C TRP A 530 41.45 -4.24 -29.32
N GLY A 531 40.67 -5.17 -28.78
CA GLY A 531 41.12 -6.53 -28.48
C GLY A 531 41.68 -6.72 -27.07
N ASN A 532 41.51 -5.74 -26.18
CA ASN A 532 41.88 -5.90 -24.77
C ASN A 532 40.73 -6.55 -23.99
N LEU A 533 41.06 -7.23 -22.91
CA LEU A 533 40.07 -7.94 -22.09
C LEU A 533 39.72 -7.15 -20.84
N TRP A 534 38.44 -7.16 -20.52
CA TRP A 534 37.89 -6.57 -19.31
C TRP A 534 37.25 -7.68 -18.48
N LEU A 535 37.56 -7.68 -17.20
CA LEU A 535 37.22 -8.74 -16.26
C LEU A 535 36.44 -8.15 -15.10
N GLY A 536 35.27 -8.72 -14.84
CA GLY A 536 34.46 -8.46 -13.66
C GLY A 536 34.82 -9.44 -12.56
N HIS A 537 35.01 -8.93 -11.34
CA HIS A 537 35.36 -9.76 -10.19
C HIS A 537 34.26 -9.81 -9.15
N GLU A 538 34.14 -10.95 -8.47
CA GLU A 538 33.28 -11.09 -7.29
C GLU A 538 34.03 -10.53 -6.06
N GLY A 539 33.73 -9.28 -5.70
CA GLY A 539 34.23 -8.62 -4.49
C GLY A 539 35.53 -7.82 -4.64
N ALA A 540 36.08 -7.68 -5.85
CA ALA A 540 37.33 -6.95 -6.08
C ALA A 540 37.26 -5.81 -7.12
N GLY A 541 36.22 -5.70 -7.94
CA GLY A 541 36.04 -4.64 -8.93
C GLY A 541 36.29 -5.11 -10.36
N VAL A 542 36.98 -4.29 -11.15
CA VAL A 542 37.22 -4.53 -12.59
C VAL A 542 38.72 -4.59 -12.87
N SER A 543 39.16 -5.56 -13.68
CA SER A 543 40.52 -5.60 -14.23
C SER A 543 40.50 -5.41 -15.75
N HIS A 544 41.42 -4.62 -16.28
CA HIS A 544 41.66 -4.43 -17.71
C HIS A 544 43.01 -5.04 -18.09
N LEU A 545 43.01 -6.04 -18.97
CA LEU A 545 44.19 -6.72 -19.49
C LEU A 545 44.53 -6.19 -20.88
N ASP A 546 45.67 -5.51 -20.97
CA ASP A 546 46.29 -5.22 -22.26
C ASP A 546 46.93 -6.51 -22.79
N GLN A 547 46.37 -7.06 -23.87
CA GLN A 547 46.82 -8.34 -24.42
C GLN A 547 48.21 -8.27 -25.07
N VAL A 548 48.66 -7.08 -25.48
CA VAL A 548 49.97 -6.89 -26.12
C VAL A 548 51.07 -6.91 -25.06
N THR A 549 50.84 -6.23 -23.93
CA THR A 549 51.83 -6.13 -22.85
C THR A 549 51.69 -7.22 -21.80
N GLY A 550 50.52 -7.87 -21.70
CA GLY A 550 50.20 -8.87 -20.69
C GLY A 550 49.99 -8.28 -19.28
N ARG A 551 49.82 -6.96 -19.16
CA ARG A 551 49.68 -6.26 -17.86
C ARG A 551 48.24 -5.90 -17.56
N PHE A 552 47.88 -5.95 -16.27
CA PHE A 552 46.57 -5.57 -15.77
C PHE A 552 46.55 -4.15 -15.21
N THR A 553 45.47 -3.43 -15.46
CA THR A 553 45.08 -2.19 -14.80
C THR A 553 43.81 -2.45 -14.00
N ASN A 554 43.82 -2.14 -12.71
CA ASN A 554 42.79 -2.59 -11.77
C ASN A 554 41.99 -1.42 -11.18
N TYR A 555 40.66 -1.52 -11.18
CA TYR A 555 39.73 -0.50 -10.70
C TYR A 555 38.90 -1.04 -9.52
N ARG A 556 39.08 -0.44 -8.33
CA ARG A 556 38.33 -0.77 -7.10
C ARG A 556 37.32 0.33 -6.79
N HIS A 557 36.15 -0.05 -6.29
CA HIS A 557 35.12 0.87 -5.83
C HIS A 557 35.66 1.83 -4.76
N ASN A 558 35.47 3.11 -5.02
CA ASN A 558 35.68 4.18 -4.06
C ASN A 558 34.44 5.11 -4.08
N PRO A 559 33.73 5.28 -2.95
CA PRO A 559 32.53 6.12 -2.91
C PRO A 559 32.83 7.60 -3.16
N ASN A 560 34.06 8.05 -2.88
CA ASN A 560 34.48 9.44 -3.05
C ASN A 560 35.06 9.75 -4.44
N ASP A 561 35.27 8.72 -5.28
CA ASP A 561 35.81 8.88 -6.62
C ASP A 561 34.79 8.38 -7.66
N PRO A 562 34.17 9.27 -8.45
CA PRO A 562 33.18 8.87 -9.45
C PRO A 562 33.79 8.02 -10.59
N ASN A 563 35.11 8.05 -10.80
CA ASN A 563 35.81 7.30 -11.84
C ASN A 563 36.18 5.86 -11.43
N THR A 564 35.45 5.30 -10.47
CA THR A 564 35.62 3.90 -10.05
C THR A 564 34.30 3.14 -10.17
N PRO A 565 34.30 1.79 -10.18
CA PRO A 565 33.06 1.01 -10.21
C PRO A 565 32.13 1.40 -9.07
N GLY A 566 30.81 1.36 -9.30
CA GLY A 566 29.80 1.62 -8.26
C GLY A 566 29.77 0.56 -7.14
N SER A 567 30.34 -0.62 -7.38
CA SER A 567 30.53 -1.68 -6.40
C SER A 567 31.70 -2.58 -6.81
N ASN A 568 32.31 -3.26 -5.84
CA ASN A 568 33.39 -4.23 -6.08
C ASN A 568 32.90 -5.57 -6.62
N THR A 569 31.60 -5.83 -6.63
CA THR A 569 31.06 -7.07 -7.19
C THR A 569 30.43 -6.80 -8.54
N VAL A 570 31.15 -7.18 -9.60
CA VAL A 570 30.71 -7.05 -10.99
C VAL A 570 30.19 -8.41 -11.47
N LEU A 571 28.94 -8.42 -11.91
CA LEU A 571 28.19 -9.65 -12.20
C LEU A 571 28.10 -9.94 -13.69
N ALA A 572 28.05 -8.90 -14.54
CA ALA A 572 28.06 -9.05 -15.98
C ALA A 572 28.75 -7.87 -16.65
N LEU A 573 29.34 -8.14 -17.82
CA LEU A 573 30.01 -7.17 -18.66
C LEU A 573 29.46 -7.26 -20.09
N TYR A 574 29.40 -6.11 -20.77
CA TYR A 574 29.00 -6.04 -22.17
C TYR A 574 29.80 -4.95 -22.90
N ALA A 575 30.25 -5.23 -24.11
CA ALA A 575 30.92 -4.28 -24.98
C ALA A 575 29.96 -3.81 -26.08
N ASP A 576 29.62 -2.52 -26.02
CA ASP A 576 28.78 -1.86 -27.02
C ASP A 576 29.59 -1.69 -28.32
N PRO A 577 29.01 -1.99 -29.50
CA PRO A 577 29.59 -1.64 -30.80
C PRO A 577 30.00 -0.17 -30.94
N ALA A 578 29.40 0.76 -30.18
CA ALA A 578 29.80 2.17 -30.13
C ALA A 578 31.12 2.42 -29.37
N GLY A 579 31.72 1.39 -28.77
CA GLY A 579 33.00 1.46 -28.07
C GLY A 579 32.91 1.70 -26.56
N MET A 580 31.70 1.74 -25.98
CA MET A 580 31.48 1.84 -24.53
C MET A 580 31.39 0.44 -23.90
N LEU A 581 31.93 0.27 -22.69
CA LEU A 581 31.73 -0.95 -21.91
C LEU A 581 30.66 -0.72 -20.84
N TRP A 582 29.86 -1.74 -20.56
CA TRP A 582 28.80 -1.71 -19.57
C TRP A 582 29.02 -2.78 -18.53
N ALA A 583 28.99 -2.40 -17.25
CA ALA A 583 29.18 -3.29 -16.11
C ALA A 583 27.98 -3.27 -15.18
N ALA A 584 27.32 -4.41 -15.04
CA ALA A 584 26.26 -4.64 -14.07
C ALA A 584 26.89 -5.03 -12.73
N THR A 585 26.53 -4.31 -11.67
CA THR A 585 27.15 -4.47 -10.35
C THR A 585 26.13 -4.73 -9.27
N TRP A 586 26.54 -5.45 -8.22
CA TRP A 586 25.70 -5.70 -7.05
C TRP A 586 25.70 -4.46 -6.15
N ASN A 587 24.54 -3.83 -5.94
CA ASN A 587 24.32 -2.61 -5.15
C ASN A 587 24.99 -1.33 -5.70
N GLY A 588 25.72 -1.43 -6.82
CA GLY A 588 26.33 -0.29 -7.49
C GLY A 588 25.63 0.15 -8.78
N GLY A 589 24.53 -0.53 -9.16
CA GLY A 589 23.78 -0.25 -10.39
C GLY A 589 24.53 -0.61 -11.68
N LEU A 590 24.21 0.11 -12.76
CA LEU A 590 24.85 -0.05 -14.08
C LEU A 590 25.96 0.98 -14.24
N ASN A 591 27.13 0.57 -14.74
CA ASN A 591 28.30 1.43 -14.89
C ASN A 591 28.71 1.44 -16.36
N GLY A 592 28.70 2.61 -17.01
CA GLY A 592 29.33 2.82 -18.31
C GLY A 592 30.82 3.10 -18.11
N ILE A 593 31.68 2.41 -18.85
CA ILE A 593 33.13 2.52 -18.78
C ILE A 593 33.63 2.92 -20.16
N ASP A 594 34.24 4.09 -20.27
CA ASP A 594 34.90 4.50 -21.50
C ASP A 594 36.28 3.84 -21.56
N PRO A 595 36.50 2.86 -22.45
CA PRO A 595 37.73 2.09 -22.46
C PRO A 595 38.95 2.92 -22.91
N ALA A 596 38.74 4.04 -23.61
CA ALA A 596 39.83 4.93 -24.04
C ALA A 596 40.42 5.73 -22.88
N THR A 597 39.56 6.16 -21.94
CA THR A 597 39.92 7.04 -20.84
C THR A 597 39.99 6.34 -19.50
N GLY A 598 39.36 5.17 -19.36
CA GLY A 598 39.18 4.46 -18.09
C GLY A 598 38.17 5.16 -17.15
N SER A 599 37.37 6.10 -17.66
CA SER A 599 36.39 6.84 -16.85
C SER A 599 35.08 6.05 -16.66
N PHE A 600 34.40 6.28 -15.53
CA PHE A 600 33.17 5.58 -15.15
C PHE A 600 31.99 6.56 -15.07
N THR A 601 30.84 6.13 -15.61
CA THR A 601 29.54 6.78 -15.43
C THR A 601 28.59 5.83 -14.70
N ARG A 602 28.13 6.20 -13.50
CA ARG A 602 27.30 5.34 -12.65
C ARG A 602 25.82 5.68 -12.78
N TYR A 603 24.98 4.67 -12.96
CA TYR A 603 23.52 4.77 -12.97
C TYR A 603 22.98 3.94 -11.80
N THR A 604 22.41 4.60 -10.77
CA THR A 604 22.07 3.95 -9.49
C THR A 604 20.57 3.97 -9.17
N VAL A 605 20.18 3.28 -8.10
CA VAL A 605 18.81 3.29 -7.55
C VAL A 605 18.40 4.69 -7.08
N ALA A 606 19.35 5.47 -6.55
CA ALA A 606 19.10 6.81 -6.02
C ALA A 606 18.62 7.80 -7.10
N ASP A 607 18.93 7.52 -8.36
CA ASP A 607 18.45 8.29 -9.52
C ASP A 607 17.00 7.94 -9.92
N GLY A 608 16.35 7.02 -9.18
CA GLY A 608 14.97 6.57 -9.40
C GLY A 608 14.80 5.66 -10.63
N ARG A 609 15.90 5.11 -11.16
CA ARG A 609 15.95 4.54 -12.52
C ARG A 609 16.26 3.04 -12.58
N LEU A 610 17.00 2.45 -11.65
CA LEU A 610 17.48 1.06 -11.75
C LEU A 610 17.30 0.29 -10.44
N SER A 611 17.25 -1.05 -10.53
CA SER A 611 17.20 -1.95 -9.37
C SER A 611 18.55 -2.02 -8.65
N ALA A 612 18.53 -2.32 -7.35
CA ALA A 612 19.73 -2.45 -6.52
C ALA A 612 20.66 -3.58 -6.96
N LYS A 613 20.14 -4.62 -7.63
CA LYS A 613 20.94 -5.75 -8.10
C LYS A 613 20.61 -6.10 -9.55
N LEU A 614 21.59 -5.92 -10.42
CA LEU A 614 21.54 -6.29 -11.84
C LEU A 614 22.39 -7.55 -12.05
N ASN A 615 21.81 -8.58 -12.66
CA ASN A 615 22.41 -9.92 -12.77
C ASN A 615 22.98 -10.23 -14.16
N GLY A 616 22.58 -9.49 -15.21
CA GLY A 616 22.92 -9.76 -16.60
C GLY A 616 22.58 -8.60 -17.52
N ILE A 617 23.20 -8.58 -18.71
CA ILE A 617 23.05 -7.53 -19.73
C ILE A 617 22.89 -8.21 -21.09
N GLN A 618 21.87 -7.83 -21.87
CA GLN A 618 21.69 -8.22 -23.26
C GLN A 618 21.35 -7.03 -24.14
N PRO A 619 22.01 -6.81 -25.29
CA PRO A 619 21.68 -5.71 -26.20
C PRO A 619 20.53 -6.08 -27.15
N ASP A 620 19.72 -5.10 -27.54
CA ASP A 620 18.83 -5.23 -28.70
C ASP A 620 19.44 -4.66 -30.00
N ASP A 621 18.68 -4.71 -31.10
CA ASP A 621 19.11 -4.18 -32.40
C ASP A 621 19.06 -2.65 -32.51
N GLU A 622 18.35 -1.99 -31.60
CA GLU A 622 18.21 -0.52 -31.56
C GLU A 622 19.31 0.14 -30.70
N GLY A 623 20.10 -0.67 -29.98
CA GLY A 623 21.16 -0.23 -29.09
C GLY A 623 20.69 0.04 -27.65
N ASN A 624 19.50 -0.45 -27.26
CA ASN A 624 19.10 -0.48 -25.86
C ASN A 624 19.66 -1.72 -25.15
N LEU A 625 19.78 -1.62 -23.84
CA LEU A 625 20.25 -2.69 -22.97
C LEU A 625 19.09 -3.27 -22.17
N TRP A 626 18.95 -4.59 -22.22
CA TRP A 626 18.02 -5.37 -21.41
C TRP A 626 18.77 -5.96 -20.23
N LEU A 627 18.40 -5.52 -19.03
CA LEU A 627 19.06 -5.85 -17.79
C LEU A 627 18.17 -6.80 -16.99
N THR A 628 18.74 -7.91 -16.52
CA THR A 628 18.05 -8.82 -15.60
C THR A 628 18.25 -8.37 -14.16
N SER A 629 17.22 -8.48 -13.32
CA SER A 629 17.28 -8.11 -11.90
C SER A 629 16.49 -9.10 -11.03
N ASN A 630 16.63 -8.95 -9.71
CA ASN A 630 15.85 -9.74 -8.75
C ASN A 630 14.34 -9.41 -8.75
N GLN A 631 13.90 -8.34 -9.41
CA GLN A 631 12.50 -7.90 -9.44
C GLN A 631 11.86 -8.02 -10.83
N GLY A 632 12.63 -8.38 -11.86
CA GLY A 632 12.17 -8.45 -13.25
C GLY A 632 13.23 -7.99 -14.25
N LEU A 633 12.77 -7.54 -15.43
CA LEU A 633 13.62 -7.03 -16.52
C LEU A 633 13.61 -5.50 -16.53
N ILE A 634 14.68 -4.89 -17.01
CA ILE A 634 14.76 -3.45 -17.20
C ILE A 634 15.30 -3.17 -18.61
N ARG A 635 14.56 -2.41 -19.41
CA ARG A 635 15.09 -1.84 -20.66
C ARG A 635 15.70 -0.49 -20.36
N PHE A 636 16.98 -0.33 -20.65
CA PHE A 636 17.76 0.88 -20.45
C PHE A 636 18.20 1.44 -21.80
N GLU A 637 17.95 2.72 -22.03
CA GLU A 637 18.35 3.45 -23.24
C GLU A 637 19.64 4.23 -22.94
N PRO A 638 20.82 3.78 -23.44
CA PRO A 638 22.10 4.40 -23.14
C PRO A 638 22.21 5.88 -23.54
N ARG A 639 21.55 6.27 -24.63
CA ARG A 639 21.64 7.64 -25.19
C ARG A 639 20.98 8.69 -24.30
N THR A 640 19.87 8.34 -23.66
CA THR A 640 19.09 9.27 -22.82
C THR A 640 19.24 8.98 -21.33
N GLY A 641 19.80 7.83 -20.95
CA GLY A 641 19.84 7.33 -19.58
C GLY A 641 18.46 7.03 -18.99
N LYS A 642 17.46 6.78 -19.85
CA LYS A 642 16.10 6.42 -19.43
C LYS A 642 16.00 4.92 -19.25
N SER A 643 15.16 4.48 -18.33
CA SER A 643 14.90 3.07 -18.06
C SER A 643 13.41 2.81 -17.89
N LEU A 644 13.01 1.59 -18.24
CA LEU A 644 11.65 1.08 -18.07
C LEU A 644 11.74 -0.30 -17.45
N ALA A 645 11.04 -0.52 -16.34
CA ALA A 645 11.06 -1.78 -15.62
C ALA A 645 9.81 -2.62 -15.92
N TYR A 646 10.03 -3.89 -16.24
CA TYR A 646 9.00 -4.89 -16.47
C TYR A 646 9.07 -5.90 -15.32
N THR A 647 7.94 -6.11 -14.64
CA THR A 647 7.86 -6.92 -13.42
C THR A 647 6.75 -7.96 -13.55
N ALA A 648 6.62 -8.83 -12.56
CA ALA A 648 5.49 -9.75 -12.48
C ALA A 648 4.14 -9.02 -12.44
N ALA A 649 4.07 -7.91 -11.69
CA ALA A 649 2.86 -7.11 -11.54
C ALA A 649 2.53 -6.31 -12.81
N SER A 650 3.53 -5.76 -13.51
CA SER A 650 3.29 -4.88 -14.66
C SER A 650 3.17 -5.61 -16.01
N SER A 651 3.90 -6.71 -16.18
CA SER A 651 4.06 -7.35 -17.51
C SER A 651 3.85 -8.86 -17.48
N GLY A 652 3.46 -9.43 -16.34
CA GLY A 652 3.20 -10.86 -16.21
C GLY A 652 4.42 -11.76 -16.26
N LEU A 653 5.61 -11.18 -16.02
CA LEU A 653 6.82 -11.98 -15.85
C LEU A 653 6.71 -12.90 -14.61
N PRO A 654 7.43 -14.02 -14.57
CA PRO A 654 7.46 -14.88 -13.41
C PRO A 654 7.95 -14.15 -12.14
N PRO A 655 7.35 -14.41 -10.96
CA PRO A 655 7.83 -13.86 -9.71
C PRO A 655 9.19 -14.44 -9.35
N GLY A 656 10.01 -13.70 -8.59
CA GLY A 656 11.32 -14.15 -8.11
C GLY A 656 12.53 -13.65 -8.89
N GLY A 657 12.30 -12.91 -10.00
CA GLY A 657 13.37 -12.30 -10.79
C GLY A 657 14.21 -13.32 -11.56
N PHE A 658 15.32 -12.85 -12.12
CA PHE A 658 16.18 -13.64 -13.01
C PHE A 658 17.54 -13.91 -12.35
N PRO A 659 18.01 -15.16 -12.28
CA PRO A 659 19.33 -15.53 -11.79
C PRO A 659 20.49 -14.98 -12.65
N LEU A 660 21.70 -15.19 -12.16
CA LEU A 660 22.96 -14.85 -12.85
C LEU A 660 23.13 -15.68 -14.12
N ASN A 661 23.63 -15.06 -15.19
CA ASN A 661 24.13 -15.66 -16.44
C ASN A 661 23.15 -16.51 -17.28
N GLY A 662 21.88 -16.63 -16.88
CA GLY A 662 20.85 -17.39 -17.60
C GLY A 662 20.27 -16.70 -18.84
N SER A 663 20.93 -15.69 -19.41
CA SER A 663 20.40 -14.92 -20.54
C SER A 663 21.18 -15.15 -21.83
N ALA A 664 20.49 -15.18 -22.96
CA ALA A 664 21.10 -15.26 -24.28
C ALA A 664 20.35 -14.40 -25.30
N ARG A 665 21.05 -14.06 -26.38
CA ARG A 665 20.47 -13.44 -27.57
C ARG A 665 20.65 -14.39 -28.75
N THR A 666 19.59 -14.64 -29.50
CA THR A 666 19.63 -15.47 -30.71
C THR A 666 20.14 -14.67 -31.91
N ARG A 667 20.51 -15.39 -32.99
CA ARG A 667 20.87 -14.80 -34.28
C ARG A 667 19.71 -14.05 -34.93
N SER A 668 18.46 -14.39 -34.59
CA SER A 668 17.26 -13.67 -35.08
C SER A 668 16.97 -12.37 -34.32
N GLY A 669 17.70 -12.06 -33.25
CA GLY A 669 17.47 -10.89 -32.40
C GLY A 669 16.51 -11.12 -31.24
N GLU A 670 16.04 -12.35 -31.04
CA GLU A 670 15.23 -12.74 -29.89
C GLU A 670 16.08 -12.78 -28.62
N LEU A 671 15.52 -12.33 -27.50
CA LEU A 671 16.15 -12.43 -26.19
C LEU A 671 15.54 -13.57 -25.39
N ILE A 672 16.41 -14.30 -24.71
CA ILE A 672 16.09 -15.45 -23.88
C ILE A 672 16.58 -15.15 -22.46
N MET A 673 15.70 -15.31 -21.48
CA MET A 673 15.96 -15.01 -20.08
C MET A 673 15.52 -16.20 -19.21
N GLY A 674 16.49 -16.93 -18.68
CA GLY A 674 16.27 -18.05 -17.78
C GLY A 674 15.93 -17.60 -16.36
N GLY A 675 14.88 -18.18 -15.77
CA GLY A 675 14.39 -17.96 -14.40
C GLY A 675 14.63 -19.16 -13.47
N PHE A 676 13.92 -19.20 -12.36
CA PHE A 676 14.06 -20.27 -11.34
C PHE A 676 13.40 -21.60 -11.72
N ASP A 677 12.36 -21.57 -12.56
CA ASP A 677 11.63 -22.76 -13.08
C ASP A 677 10.98 -22.44 -14.43
N ASN A 678 11.46 -21.40 -15.10
CA ASN A 678 10.85 -20.85 -16.29
C ASN A 678 11.90 -20.27 -17.23
N LEU A 679 11.54 -20.19 -18.50
CA LEU A 679 12.31 -19.54 -19.55
C LEU A 679 11.42 -18.47 -20.18
N VAL A 680 11.88 -17.22 -20.18
CA VAL A 680 11.16 -16.11 -20.81
C VAL A 680 11.82 -15.80 -22.14
N THR A 681 11.04 -15.73 -23.22
CA THR A 681 11.54 -15.33 -24.55
C THR A 681 10.71 -14.19 -25.12
N PHE A 682 11.36 -13.30 -25.87
CA PHE A 682 10.70 -12.17 -26.53
C PHE A 682 11.59 -11.52 -27.59
N PHE A 683 10.97 -10.88 -28.57
CA PHE A 683 11.66 -9.95 -29.46
C PHE A 683 11.60 -8.53 -28.88
N PRO A 684 12.73 -7.83 -28.69
CA PRO A 684 12.73 -6.46 -28.18
C PRO A 684 11.86 -5.49 -28.98
N SER A 685 11.73 -5.69 -30.30
CA SER A 685 10.90 -4.87 -31.19
C SER A 685 9.39 -4.97 -30.89
N ASP A 686 8.97 -6.07 -30.27
CA ASP A 686 7.57 -6.36 -29.96
C ASP A 686 7.19 -5.83 -28.58
N VAL A 687 8.17 -5.48 -27.74
CA VAL A 687 7.95 -4.86 -26.43
C VAL A 687 7.80 -3.35 -26.58
N ARG A 688 6.56 -2.91 -26.80
CA ARG A 688 6.20 -1.50 -26.85
C ARG A 688 5.78 -1.00 -25.48
N PRO A 689 6.31 0.15 -24.99
CA PRO A 689 5.84 0.76 -23.76
C PRO A 689 4.34 1.03 -23.83
N GLN A 690 3.65 0.73 -22.74
CA GLN A 690 2.25 1.09 -22.60
C GLN A 690 2.14 2.61 -22.48
N THR A 691 1.39 3.21 -23.40
CA THR A 691 1.11 4.67 -23.39
C THR A 691 -0.31 4.99 -22.93
N ASP A 692 -1.18 3.98 -22.92
CA ASP A 692 -2.53 4.10 -22.40
C ASP A 692 -2.50 4.07 -20.88
N VAL A 693 -3.20 5.03 -20.29
CA VAL A 693 -3.34 5.18 -18.84
C VAL A 693 -4.82 5.23 -18.54
N ALA A 694 -5.25 4.34 -17.66
CA ALA A 694 -6.65 4.24 -17.30
C ALA A 694 -7.19 5.56 -16.72
N PRO A 695 -8.48 5.88 -16.97
CA PRO A 695 -9.10 7.07 -16.40
C PRO A 695 -9.14 6.98 -14.88
N VAL A 696 -8.93 8.12 -14.22
CA VAL A 696 -8.93 8.22 -12.76
C VAL A 696 -10.26 8.77 -12.26
N VAL A 697 -10.84 8.06 -11.30
CA VAL A 697 -12.16 8.33 -10.72
C VAL A 697 -12.07 8.52 -9.20
N PHE A 698 -13.05 9.20 -8.63
CA PHE A 698 -13.18 9.36 -7.18
C PHE A 698 -14.12 8.29 -6.65
N THR A 699 -13.67 7.46 -5.73
CA THR A 699 -14.50 6.36 -5.22
C THR A 699 -15.31 6.78 -4.00
N ASN A 700 -14.83 7.74 -3.21
CA ASN A 700 -15.51 8.20 -2.00
C ASN A 700 -15.03 9.58 -1.54
N VAL A 701 -15.86 10.28 -0.75
CA VAL A 701 -15.50 11.49 0.01
C VAL A 701 -15.90 11.32 1.45
N LEU A 702 -14.97 11.56 2.35
CA LEU A 702 -15.23 11.56 3.79
C LEU A 702 -15.06 12.97 4.35
N VAL A 703 -16.08 13.44 5.07
CA VAL A 703 -16.02 14.67 5.86
C VAL A 703 -16.14 14.29 7.32
N ALA A 704 -15.20 14.75 8.14
CA ALA A 704 -15.07 14.32 9.54
C ALA A 704 -15.03 12.77 9.70
N ASN A 705 -14.35 12.09 8.77
CA ASN A 705 -14.25 10.62 8.67
C ASN A 705 -15.59 9.89 8.46
N GLN A 706 -16.63 10.59 8.00
CA GLN A 706 -17.89 9.97 7.62
C GLN A 706 -18.14 10.13 6.12
N PRO A 707 -18.57 9.08 5.40
CA PRO A 707 -18.93 9.18 3.98
C PRO A 707 -20.00 10.23 3.77
N LEU A 708 -19.82 11.09 2.77
CA LEU A 708 -20.78 12.13 2.47
C LEU A 708 -21.95 11.58 1.65
N VAL A 709 -23.17 11.74 2.16
CA VAL A 709 -24.39 11.33 1.45
C VAL A 709 -24.84 12.44 0.51
N VAL A 710 -25.22 12.07 -0.72
CA VAL A 710 -25.75 12.99 -1.73
C VAL A 710 -27.14 13.48 -1.34
N GLY A 711 -27.42 14.77 -1.48
CA GLY A 711 -28.74 15.32 -1.20
C GLY A 711 -28.91 16.78 -1.64
N PRO A 712 -30.16 17.26 -1.78
CA PRO A 712 -30.45 18.61 -2.28
C PRO A 712 -29.94 19.74 -1.37
N THR A 713 -29.73 19.44 -0.08
CA THR A 713 -29.17 20.37 0.93
C THR A 713 -27.80 19.93 1.44
N ALA A 714 -27.24 18.85 0.89
CA ALA A 714 -25.95 18.30 1.31
C ALA A 714 -24.78 19.01 0.59
N PRO A 715 -23.54 18.91 1.11
CA PRO A 715 -22.33 19.43 0.46
C PRO A 715 -22.08 18.91 -0.97
N LEU A 716 -22.66 17.75 -1.32
CA LEU A 716 -22.71 17.19 -2.68
C LEU A 716 -24.16 17.04 -3.12
N THR A 717 -24.50 17.62 -4.27
CA THR A 717 -25.81 17.47 -4.94
C THR A 717 -25.84 16.30 -5.92
N THR A 718 -24.67 15.74 -6.28
CA THR A 718 -24.48 14.59 -7.17
C THR A 718 -23.33 13.73 -6.64
N THR A 719 -23.19 12.49 -7.10
CA THR A 719 -22.09 11.60 -6.72
C THR A 719 -20.73 12.24 -7.02
N ILE A 720 -19.70 11.87 -6.26
CA ILE A 720 -18.38 12.48 -6.39
C ILE A 720 -17.76 12.32 -7.79
N ASN A 721 -18.13 11.25 -8.51
CA ASN A 721 -17.68 11.03 -9.88
C ASN A 721 -18.28 12.03 -10.88
N ALA A 722 -19.54 12.41 -10.67
CA ALA A 722 -20.21 13.42 -11.47
C ALA A 722 -19.86 14.86 -11.02
N ALA A 723 -19.48 15.04 -9.75
CA ALA A 723 -19.27 16.35 -9.17
C ALA A 723 -18.01 17.05 -9.74
N SER A 724 -18.18 18.31 -10.15
CA SER A 724 -17.07 19.22 -10.48
C SER A 724 -16.68 20.13 -9.30
N GLU A 725 -17.59 20.29 -8.33
CA GLU A 725 -17.43 21.18 -7.18
C GLU A 725 -17.91 20.50 -5.88
N LEU A 726 -17.23 20.80 -4.77
CA LEU A 726 -17.56 20.37 -3.41
C LEU A 726 -17.59 21.60 -2.49
N ASN A 727 -18.74 21.88 -1.88
CA ASN A 727 -18.90 23.04 -1.01
C ASN A 727 -18.93 22.61 0.46
N LEU A 728 -17.86 22.94 1.19
CA LEU A 728 -17.70 22.63 2.60
C LEU A 728 -18.00 23.86 3.47
N THR A 729 -18.43 23.61 4.70
CA THR A 729 -18.59 24.66 5.70
C THR A 729 -17.30 24.81 6.51
N TYR A 730 -17.10 25.96 7.16
CA TYR A 730 -15.97 26.19 8.07
C TYR A 730 -15.91 25.21 9.28
N ARG A 731 -16.96 24.40 9.50
CA ARG A 731 -17.01 23.37 10.56
C ARG A 731 -16.42 22.03 10.11
N ASP A 732 -16.30 21.84 8.80
CA ASP A 732 -15.84 20.60 8.18
C ASP A 732 -14.31 20.56 8.18
N GLN A 733 -13.73 20.23 9.34
CA GLN A 733 -12.29 20.35 9.60
C GLN A 733 -11.43 19.26 8.96
N VAL A 734 -12.01 18.15 8.51
CA VAL A 734 -11.28 17.02 7.92
C VAL A 734 -11.97 16.62 6.63
N LEU A 735 -11.24 16.68 5.52
CA LEU A 735 -11.65 16.21 4.21
C LEU A 735 -10.73 15.07 3.78
N SER A 736 -11.30 13.93 3.43
CA SER A 736 -10.58 12.81 2.81
C SER A 736 -11.21 12.44 1.47
N LEU A 737 -10.38 12.31 0.44
CA LEU A 737 -10.80 11.91 -0.90
C LEU A 737 -10.20 10.54 -1.23
N GLU A 738 -11.06 9.59 -1.56
CA GLU A 738 -10.67 8.26 -2.02
C GLU A 738 -10.74 8.21 -3.56
N PHE A 739 -9.76 7.57 -4.19
CA PHE A 739 -9.63 7.57 -5.65
C PHE A 739 -9.03 6.29 -6.21
N THR A 740 -9.24 6.04 -7.50
CA THR A 740 -8.65 4.88 -8.19
C THR A 740 -8.53 5.13 -9.69
N ALA A 741 -7.58 4.46 -10.33
CA ALA A 741 -7.54 4.32 -11.78
C ALA A 741 -8.30 3.05 -12.14
N LEU A 742 -9.11 3.11 -13.20
CA LEU A 742 -9.87 1.96 -13.69
C LEU A 742 -9.00 1.08 -14.61
N ASP A 743 -7.82 0.71 -14.12
CA ASP A 743 -6.92 -0.25 -14.78
C ASP A 743 -7.21 -1.65 -14.23
N TYR A 744 -7.92 -2.46 -15.01
CA TYR A 744 -8.32 -3.80 -14.60
C TYR A 744 -7.25 -4.87 -14.85
N ARG A 745 -6.21 -4.55 -15.62
CA ARG A 745 -5.17 -5.51 -16.03
C ARG A 745 -4.11 -5.66 -14.96
N ALA A 746 -3.74 -4.55 -14.33
CA ALA A 746 -2.75 -4.50 -13.25
C ALA A 746 -3.07 -3.40 -12.22
N PRO A 747 -4.22 -3.48 -11.51
CA PRO A 747 -4.66 -2.44 -10.59
C PRO A 747 -3.63 -2.16 -9.48
N ASP A 748 -2.99 -3.21 -8.96
CA ASP A 748 -2.01 -3.09 -7.88
C ASP A 748 -0.68 -2.47 -8.30
N ALA A 749 -0.39 -2.42 -9.61
CA ALA A 749 0.80 -1.78 -10.15
C ALA A 749 0.59 -0.27 -10.42
N ALA A 750 -0.64 0.23 -10.32
CA ALA A 750 -0.95 1.63 -10.57
C ALA A 750 -0.28 2.56 -9.54
N ARG A 751 0.22 3.69 -10.03
CA ARG A 751 0.77 4.77 -9.19
C ARG A 751 -0.08 6.02 -9.33
N TYR A 752 -0.23 6.76 -8.23
CA TYR A 752 -1.03 7.96 -8.19
C TYR A 752 -0.20 9.14 -7.75
N ARG A 753 -0.55 10.32 -8.25
CA ARG A 753 -0.09 11.58 -7.69
C ARG A 753 -1.22 12.56 -7.55
N TYR A 754 -1.23 13.26 -6.43
CA TYR A 754 -2.25 14.26 -6.15
C TYR A 754 -1.66 15.50 -5.49
N ARG A 755 -2.40 16.61 -5.58
CA ARG A 755 -2.09 17.87 -4.88
C ARG A 755 -3.34 18.71 -4.66
N LEU A 756 -3.28 19.61 -3.69
CA LEU A 756 -4.37 20.56 -3.40
C LEU A 756 -3.87 21.99 -3.66
N VAL A 757 -4.12 22.48 -4.87
CA VAL A 757 -3.72 23.83 -5.28
C VAL A 757 -4.46 24.86 -4.42
N GLY A 758 -3.71 25.77 -3.81
CA GLY A 758 -4.18 26.76 -2.84
C GLY A 758 -3.86 26.42 -1.37
N PHE A 759 -3.45 25.18 -1.07
CA PHE A 759 -3.05 24.75 0.28
C PHE A 759 -1.68 24.04 0.26
N ALA A 760 -1.56 22.97 -0.52
CA ALA A 760 -0.35 22.17 -0.68
C ALA A 760 -0.13 21.89 -2.19
N PRO A 761 0.61 22.77 -2.90
CA PRO A 761 0.74 22.71 -4.37
C PRO A 761 1.79 21.70 -4.88
N GLU A 762 2.63 21.14 -4.00
CA GLU A 762 3.60 20.08 -4.30
C GLU A 762 2.88 18.76 -4.61
N TRP A 763 3.41 17.96 -5.54
CA TRP A 763 2.86 16.64 -5.85
C TRP A 763 3.22 15.63 -4.76
N VAL A 764 2.21 14.91 -4.28
CA VAL A 764 2.39 13.75 -3.40
C VAL A 764 2.19 12.50 -4.25
N GLU A 765 3.23 11.68 -4.39
CA GLU A 765 3.18 10.40 -5.08
C GLU A 765 2.92 9.24 -4.11
N VAL A 766 2.03 8.34 -4.51
CA VAL A 766 1.62 7.18 -3.72
C VAL A 766 1.42 5.95 -4.62
N ASN A 767 1.55 4.76 -4.05
CA ASN A 767 1.23 3.49 -4.69
C ASN A 767 -0.27 3.17 -4.58
N SER A 768 -0.67 2.03 -5.16
CA SER A 768 -2.02 1.47 -5.13
C SER A 768 -2.57 1.15 -3.73
N GLU A 769 -1.73 0.98 -2.72
CA GLU A 769 -2.17 0.74 -1.34
C GLU A 769 -2.68 2.02 -0.66
N ARG A 770 -2.22 3.20 -1.11
CA ARG A 770 -2.50 4.50 -0.48
C ARG A 770 -3.41 5.36 -1.36
N ARG A 771 -4.65 4.90 -1.54
CA ARG A 771 -5.71 5.54 -2.36
C ARG A 771 -6.53 6.61 -1.64
N LEU A 772 -6.05 7.14 -0.51
CA LEU A 772 -6.77 8.10 0.32
C LEU A 772 -5.91 9.35 0.56
N ALA A 773 -6.40 10.51 0.13
CA ALA A 773 -5.79 11.82 0.40
C ALA A 773 -6.56 12.55 1.49
N THR A 774 -5.91 12.89 2.60
CA THR A 774 -6.54 13.54 3.76
C THR A 774 -5.95 14.93 4.00
N TYR A 775 -6.82 15.94 4.09
CA TYR A 775 -6.48 17.32 4.45
C TYR A 775 -7.25 17.76 5.68
N THR A 776 -6.58 18.46 6.58
CA THR A 776 -7.16 18.93 7.84
C THR A 776 -7.04 20.46 7.98
N ASN A 777 -8.02 21.07 8.65
CA ASN A 777 -8.09 22.49 8.98
C ASN A 777 -7.89 23.42 7.76
N LEU A 778 -8.67 23.18 6.70
CA LEU A 778 -8.69 24.05 5.52
C LEU A 778 -9.31 25.41 5.89
N ASN A 779 -8.57 26.49 5.64
CA ASN A 779 -9.08 27.85 5.82
C ASN A 779 -10.21 28.15 4.80
N PRO A 780 -11.13 29.08 5.10
CA PRO A 780 -12.10 29.54 4.11
C PRO A 780 -11.44 30.03 2.83
N GLY A 781 -11.91 29.54 1.68
CA GLY A 781 -11.28 29.78 0.39
C GLY A 781 -11.66 28.74 -0.66
N THR A 782 -11.14 28.92 -1.87
CA THR A 782 -11.33 27.99 -2.99
C THR A 782 -10.04 27.28 -3.30
N TYR A 783 -10.09 25.96 -3.36
CA TYR A 783 -8.99 25.06 -3.64
C TYR A 783 -9.32 24.20 -4.86
N THR A 784 -8.30 23.65 -5.50
CA THR A 784 -8.49 22.65 -6.58
C THR A 784 -7.66 21.42 -6.27
N PHE A 785 -8.34 20.29 -6.05
CA PHE A 785 -7.69 19.00 -5.95
C PHE A 785 -7.40 18.49 -7.36
N GLU A 786 -6.12 18.23 -7.65
CA GLU A 786 -5.68 17.64 -8.91
C GLU A 786 -5.16 16.23 -8.67
N LEU A 787 -5.58 15.29 -9.51
CA LEU A 787 -5.24 13.88 -9.42
C LEU A 787 -4.85 13.35 -10.80
N GLN A 788 -3.83 12.49 -10.81
CA GLN A 788 -3.31 11.84 -12.00
C GLN A 788 -2.82 10.44 -11.63
N ALA A 789 -2.91 9.51 -12.57
CA ALA A 789 -2.36 8.16 -12.44
C ALA A 789 -1.25 7.92 -13.45
N ALA A 790 -0.39 6.97 -13.11
CA ALA A 790 0.50 6.30 -14.03
C ALA A 790 0.07 4.84 -14.15
N ASN A 791 0.26 4.29 -15.35
CA ASN A 791 0.07 2.86 -15.59
C ASN A 791 1.12 2.01 -14.86
N SER A 792 1.02 0.70 -15.01
CA SER A 792 1.89 -0.29 -14.38
C SER A 792 3.38 -0.14 -14.74
N GLU A 793 3.71 0.53 -15.85
CA GLU A 793 5.08 0.81 -16.29
C GLU A 793 5.61 2.17 -15.79
N GLY A 794 4.81 2.91 -15.03
CA GLY A 794 5.20 4.21 -14.46
C GLY A 794 5.08 5.39 -15.43
N VAL A 795 4.37 5.22 -16.55
CA VAL A 795 4.07 6.31 -17.50
C VAL A 795 2.86 7.11 -17.00
N TRP A 796 3.07 8.39 -16.69
CA TRP A 796 2.01 9.31 -16.24
C TRP A 796 1.11 9.74 -17.40
N GLY A 797 -0.21 9.53 -17.28
CA GLY A 797 -1.17 9.86 -18.33
C GLY A 797 -1.47 11.36 -18.39
N ASN A 798 -1.73 11.94 -19.56
CA ASN A 798 -1.94 13.39 -19.69
C ASN A 798 -3.27 13.91 -19.11
N ALA A 799 -4.22 13.02 -18.79
CA ALA A 799 -5.53 13.39 -18.26
C ALA A 799 -5.47 13.68 -16.74
N LEU A 800 -5.78 14.92 -16.35
CA LEU A 800 -5.86 15.37 -14.97
C LEU A 800 -7.32 15.39 -14.49
N ARG A 801 -7.64 14.63 -13.43
CA ARG A 801 -8.94 14.74 -12.76
C ARG A 801 -8.89 15.90 -11.77
N ARG A 802 -9.84 16.83 -11.88
CA ARG A 802 -9.93 18.03 -11.04
C ARG A 802 -11.23 18.07 -10.26
N LEU A 803 -11.15 18.49 -8.99
CA LEU A 803 -12.29 18.78 -8.14
C LEU A 803 -12.09 20.13 -7.47
N ARG A 804 -13.01 21.08 -7.68
CA ARG A 804 -12.98 22.38 -7.01
C ARG A 804 -13.59 22.24 -5.62
N ILE A 805 -12.88 22.68 -4.59
CA ILE A 805 -13.33 22.60 -3.20
C ILE A 805 -13.46 24.02 -2.67
N THR A 806 -14.66 24.42 -2.22
CA THR A 806 -14.91 25.75 -1.65
C THR A 806 -15.27 25.60 -0.19
N VAL A 807 -14.45 26.17 0.70
CA VAL A 807 -14.75 26.26 2.14
C VAL A 807 -15.39 27.62 2.41
N VAL A 808 -16.69 27.61 2.72
CA VAL A 808 -17.48 28.82 2.93
C VAL A 808 -17.06 29.48 4.27
N PRO A 809 -16.76 30.79 4.27
CA PRO A 809 -16.38 31.49 5.50
C PRO A 809 -17.54 31.55 6.50
N PRO A 810 -17.25 31.56 7.81
CA PRO A 810 -18.27 31.76 8.81
C PRO A 810 -18.94 33.13 8.67
N TRP A 811 -20.21 33.24 9.08
CA TRP A 811 -21.01 34.45 8.89
C TRP A 811 -20.40 35.70 9.53
N TRP A 812 -19.62 35.58 10.61
CA TRP A 812 -18.93 36.70 11.26
C TRP A 812 -17.68 37.21 10.50
N GLN A 813 -17.22 36.51 9.47
CA GLN A 813 -16.14 36.97 8.58
C GLN A 813 -16.69 37.58 7.27
N THR A 814 -18.00 37.73 7.15
CA THR A 814 -18.61 38.32 5.95
C THR A 814 -18.51 39.85 5.96
N TRP A 815 -18.56 40.44 4.76
CA TRP A 815 -18.39 41.89 4.57
C TRP A 815 -19.48 42.72 5.28
N TRP A 816 -20.73 42.23 5.35
CA TRP A 816 -21.82 42.96 6.00
C TRP A 816 -21.65 42.95 7.52
N PHE A 817 -21.17 41.85 8.11
CA PHE A 817 -20.94 41.74 9.55
C PHE A 817 -19.73 42.58 9.99
N THR A 818 -18.67 42.59 9.18
CA THR A 818 -17.49 43.45 9.40
C THR A 818 -17.85 44.94 9.26
N MET A 819 -18.71 45.31 8.30
CA MET A 819 -19.27 46.66 8.22
C MET A 819 -20.14 47.02 9.45
N LEU A 820 -21.00 46.10 9.90
CA LEU A 820 -21.86 46.30 11.07
C LEU A 820 -21.06 46.48 12.36
N THR A 821 -20.05 45.63 12.57
CA THR A 821 -19.12 45.74 13.71
C THR A 821 -18.29 47.01 13.62
N GLY A 822 -17.82 47.39 12.42
CA GLY A 822 -17.18 48.69 12.18
C GLY A 822 -18.07 49.88 12.53
N MET A 823 -19.35 49.85 12.14
CA MET A 823 -20.33 50.89 12.51
C MET A 823 -20.62 50.91 14.00
N LEU A 824 -20.73 49.75 14.67
CA LEU A 824 -20.90 49.63 16.12
C LEU A 824 -19.69 50.18 16.87
N LEU A 825 -18.48 49.89 16.38
CA LEU A 825 -17.23 50.36 16.98
C LEU A 825 -17.08 51.87 16.78
N MET A 826 -17.37 52.38 15.58
CA MET A 826 -17.42 53.82 15.30
C MET A 826 -18.50 54.53 16.11
N GLY A 827 -19.69 53.94 16.25
CA GLY A 827 -20.76 54.43 17.11
C GLY A 827 -20.37 54.44 18.59
N SER A 828 -19.62 53.43 19.04
CA SER A 828 -19.08 53.34 20.40
C SER A 828 -17.98 54.38 20.65
N VAL A 829 -17.12 54.64 19.66
CA VAL A 829 -16.10 55.71 19.71
C VAL A 829 -16.76 57.08 19.71
N VAL A 830 -17.72 57.34 18.83
CA VAL A 830 -18.47 58.61 18.79
C VAL A 830 -19.28 58.80 20.08
N GLY A 831 -19.92 57.75 20.58
CA GLY A 831 -20.60 57.74 21.87
C GLY A 831 -19.64 58.00 23.03
N GLY A 832 -18.47 57.36 23.03
CA GLY A 832 -17.41 57.54 24.02
C GLY A 832 -16.81 58.95 24.00
N VAL A 833 -16.56 59.52 22.83
CA VAL A 833 -16.10 60.91 22.67
C VAL A 833 -17.19 61.90 23.10
N GLY A 834 -18.46 61.64 22.77
CA GLY A 834 -19.59 62.43 23.23
C GLY A 834 -19.77 62.39 24.76
N LEU A 835 -19.54 61.24 25.38
CA LEU A 835 -19.54 61.09 26.84
C LEU A 835 -18.32 61.77 27.49
N ARG A 836 -17.15 61.73 26.84
CA ARG A 836 -15.92 62.39 27.29
C ARG A 836 -16.03 63.91 27.27
N LEU A 837 -16.58 64.50 26.20
CA LEU A 837 -16.81 65.95 26.11
C LEU A 837 -17.79 66.46 27.18
N ARG A 838 -18.82 65.66 27.51
CA ARG A 838 -19.75 65.95 28.63
C ARG A 838 -19.11 65.76 30.02
N GLY A 839 -18.04 64.96 30.11
CA GLY A 839 -17.26 64.76 31.33
C GLY A 839 -16.28 65.90 31.61
N GLU A 840 -15.66 66.45 30.58
CA GLU A 840 -14.63 67.50 30.70
C GLU A 840 -15.20 68.85 31.19
N GLU A 841 -16.43 69.21 30.82
CA GLU A 841 -17.12 70.40 31.35
C GLU A 841 -17.39 70.32 32.86
N ARG A 842 -17.54 69.11 33.41
CA ARG A 842 -17.78 68.88 34.85
C ARG A 842 -16.48 68.86 35.66
N GLN A 843 -15.35 68.56 35.04
CA GLN A 843 -14.03 68.50 35.71
C GLN A 843 -13.32 69.86 35.76
N ARG A 844 -13.55 70.74 34.78
CA ARG A 844 -12.93 72.08 34.73
C ARG A 844 -13.28 72.96 35.92
N HIS A 845 -14.48 72.81 36.49
CA HIS A 845 -14.91 73.56 37.68
C HIS A 845 -14.40 73.00 39.02
N ARG A 846 -13.89 71.76 39.05
CA ARG A 846 -13.36 71.14 40.27
C ARG A 846 -11.83 71.27 40.39
N LEU A 847 -11.12 71.42 39.27
CA LEU A 847 -9.65 71.46 39.23
C LEU A 847 -9.02 72.79 39.69
N GLU A 848 -9.74 73.92 39.60
CA GLU A 848 -9.18 75.24 39.97
C GLU A 848 -9.06 75.46 41.49
N ALA A 849 -9.77 74.66 42.31
CA ALA A 849 -9.76 74.77 43.77
C ALA A 849 -8.68 73.92 44.47
N GLU A 850 -8.10 72.93 43.78
CA GLU A 850 -7.28 71.89 44.43
C GLU A 850 -5.77 71.97 44.08
N VAL A 851 -5.42 72.78 43.06
CA VAL A 851 -4.05 72.90 42.51
C VAL A 851 -3.14 73.85 43.35
N ALA A 852 -3.66 74.55 44.35
CA ALA A 852 -2.85 75.40 45.23
C ALA A 852 -2.26 74.67 46.47
N ALA A 853 -2.63 73.41 46.75
CA ALA A 853 -2.31 72.75 48.03
C ALA A 853 -1.39 71.52 47.96
N ARG A 854 -0.95 71.06 46.77
CA ARG A 854 -0.15 69.82 46.64
C ARG A 854 1.07 69.95 45.71
N THR A 855 1.78 71.06 45.76
CA THR A 855 3.08 71.26 45.08
C THR A 855 4.29 71.21 46.02
N ALA A 856 4.15 70.60 47.21
CA ALA A 856 5.26 70.40 48.15
C ALA A 856 5.29 69.03 48.85
N ALA A 857 4.66 68.01 48.27
CA ALA A 857 4.80 66.61 48.71
C ALA A 857 5.31 65.75 47.54
N LEU A 858 6.46 66.17 47.01
CA LEU A 858 7.31 65.28 46.24
C LEU A 858 7.89 64.22 47.19
N ALA A 859 8.24 63.06 46.63
CA ALA A 859 9.24 62.15 47.19
C ALA A 859 8.82 61.19 48.32
N SER A 860 7.62 60.63 48.27
CA SER A 860 7.29 59.37 48.97
C SER A 860 6.54 58.38 48.09
N ALA A 861 7.03 58.13 46.89
CA ALA A 861 6.55 57.06 46.01
C ALA A 861 7.71 56.43 45.23
N ASN A 862 8.82 56.15 45.92
CA ASN A 862 9.99 55.49 45.33
C ASN A 862 10.47 54.27 46.12
N SER A 863 9.56 53.61 46.84
CA SER A 863 9.83 52.36 47.58
C SER A 863 8.81 51.24 47.32
N SER A 864 7.93 51.39 46.32
CA SER A 864 6.96 50.36 45.92
C SER A 864 7.30 49.65 44.60
N LEU A 865 8.28 50.13 43.83
CA LEU A 865 8.63 49.53 42.54
C LEU A 865 9.61 48.34 42.65
N GLU A 866 10.39 48.25 43.73
CA GLU A 866 11.29 47.10 43.95
C GLU A 866 10.56 45.86 44.46
N ARG A 867 9.36 46.02 45.04
CA ARG A 867 8.54 44.88 45.50
C ARG A 867 7.84 44.14 44.36
N GLN A 868 7.70 44.76 43.19
CA GLN A 868 7.01 44.19 42.04
C GLN A 868 7.91 43.30 41.17
N VAL A 869 9.23 43.48 41.20
CA VAL A 869 10.20 42.71 40.40
C VAL A 869 10.60 41.38 41.07
N GLN A 870 10.39 41.24 42.37
CA GLN A 870 10.71 40.00 43.09
C GLN A 870 9.59 38.95 43.02
N LEU A 871 8.36 39.36 42.68
CA LEU A 871 7.19 38.48 42.51
C LEU A 871 7.23 37.67 41.20
N GLU A 872 7.79 38.22 40.11
CA GLU A 872 7.91 37.49 38.84
C GLU A 872 8.91 36.32 38.90
N ARG A 873 9.91 36.38 39.78
CA ARG A 873 10.94 35.32 39.87
C ARG A 873 10.52 34.13 40.74
N THR A 874 9.54 34.29 41.63
CA THR A 874 9.03 33.18 42.46
C THR A 874 8.00 32.33 41.71
N LEU A 875 7.29 32.90 40.72
CA LEU A 875 6.29 32.21 39.89
C LEU A 875 6.87 31.15 38.93
N ILE A 876 8.18 31.16 38.70
CA ILE A 876 8.83 30.29 37.71
C ILE A 876 9.45 29.03 38.35
N MET A 877 9.58 28.92 39.69
CA MET A 877 10.35 27.83 40.31
C MET A 877 9.74 27.07 41.51
N SER A 878 8.50 27.32 41.96
CA SER A 878 7.96 26.54 43.08
C SER A 878 7.28 25.23 42.63
N LEU A 879 7.76 24.11 43.19
CA LEU A 879 7.07 22.82 43.23
C LEU A 879 5.77 22.95 44.04
N ASP A 880 4.72 22.31 43.51
CA ASP A 880 3.35 22.17 44.03
C ASP A 880 2.41 23.39 43.89
N LEU A 881 1.52 23.29 42.88
CA LEU A 881 0.52 24.31 42.52
C LEU A 881 -0.50 24.54 43.64
N ASP A 882 -0.89 23.50 44.37
CA ASP A 882 -1.94 23.58 45.39
C ASP A 882 -1.47 24.39 46.61
N THR A 883 -0.18 24.27 46.97
CA THR A 883 0.46 25.08 48.00
C THR A 883 0.52 26.57 47.59
N LEU A 884 0.83 26.85 46.32
CA LEU A 884 0.87 28.22 45.79
C LEU A 884 -0.51 28.88 45.78
N LEU A 885 -1.54 28.17 45.29
CA LEU A 885 -2.92 28.68 45.26
C LEU A 885 -3.47 28.90 46.68
N GLY A 886 -3.13 28.02 47.62
CA GLY A 886 -3.45 28.20 49.03
C GLY A 886 -2.82 29.48 49.62
N GLY A 887 -1.55 29.74 49.32
CA GLY A 887 -0.86 30.97 49.76
C GLY A 887 -1.45 32.24 49.16
N ILE A 888 -1.90 32.20 47.90
CA ILE A 888 -2.60 33.34 47.28
C ILE A 888 -3.93 33.62 47.99
N LEU A 889 -4.70 32.58 48.37
CA LEU A 889 -5.93 32.78 49.17
C LEU A 889 -5.62 33.43 50.52
N ASP A 890 -4.51 33.07 51.16
CA ASP A 890 -4.10 33.68 52.43
C ASP A 890 -3.76 35.17 52.26
N GLN A 891 -3.12 35.56 51.15
CA GLN A 891 -2.84 36.97 50.82
C GLN A 891 -4.11 37.75 50.45
N ILE A 892 -5.02 37.15 49.67
CA ILE A 892 -6.30 37.77 49.33
C ILE A 892 -7.06 38.12 50.61
N ARG A 893 -7.01 37.27 51.65
CA ARG A 893 -7.70 37.49 52.93
C ARG A 893 -7.21 38.74 53.67
N GLU A 894 -5.96 39.14 53.47
CA GLU A 894 -5.39 40.35 54.10
C GLU A 894 -5.92 41.64 53.47
N VAL A 895 -6.32 41.57 52.18
CA VAL A 895 -6.78 42.73 51.42
C VAL A 895 -8.30 42.77 51.32
N VAL A 896 -8.94 41.61 51.13
CA VAL A 896 -10.39 41.44 51.06
C VAL A 896 -10.84 40.43 52.12
N PRO A 897 -11.58 40.86 53.16
CA PRO A 897 -11.98 39.98 54.26
C PRO A 897 -13.02 38.95 53.78
N PHE A 898 -12.75 37.67 53.99
CA PHE A 898 -13.66 36.57 53.69
C PHE A 898 -13.66 35.52 54.82
N SER A 899 -14.80 34.85 55.03
CA SER A 899 -14.93 33.71 55.95
C SER A 899 -14.55 32.38 55.30
N THR A 900 -14.88 32.22 54.01
CA THR A 900 -14.48 31.05 53.21
C THR A 900 -14.04 31.50 51.83
N GLY A 901 -12.89 31.01 51.36
CA GLY A 901 -12.35 31.28 50.04
C GLY A 901 -11.94 29.99 49.35
N ALA A 902 -12.36 29.79 48.11
CA ALA A 902 -12.15 28.57 47.34
C ALA A 902 -11.76 28.86 45.88
N ILE A 903 -10.77 28.14 45.37
CA ILE A 903 -10.35 28.20 43.95
C ILE A 903 -10.67 26.86 43.31
N PHE A 904 -11.39 26.90 42.19
CA PHE A 904 -11.73 25.74 41.38
C PHE A 904 -11.16 25.85 39.97
N THR A 905 -10.74 24.73 39.42
CA THR A 905 -10.41 24.59 38.00
C THR A 905 -11.60 24.04 37.23
N LEU A 906 -11.83 24.55 36.02
CA LEU A 906 -12.91 24.10 35.15
C LEU A 906 -12.36 23.22 34.03
N LYS A 907 -12.76 21.95 34.00
CA LYS A 907 -12.50 21.03 32.88
C LYS A 907 -13.83 20.52 32.36
N GLU A 908 -14.15 20.89 31.11
CA GLU A 908 -15.44 20.61 30.47
C GLU A 908 -16.62 21.16 31.28
N GLN A 909 -17.33 20.29 32.00
CA GLN A 909 -18.45 20.67 32.87
C GLN A 909 -18.20 20.40 34.36
N THR A 910 -16.99 19.99 34.72
CA THR A 910 -16.64 19.62 36.09
C THR A 910 -15.70 20.65 36.70
N LEU A 911 -16.12 21.25 37.81
CA LEU A 911 -15.30 22.08 38.68
C LEU A 911 -14.56 21.21 39.67
N THR A 912 -13.23 21.28 39.69
CA THR A 912 -12.41 20.57 40.66
C THR A 912 -11.82 21.55 41.65
N LEU A 913 -12.02 21.32 42.95
CA LEU A 913 -11.45 22.16 44.00
C LEU A 913 -9.92 22.01 44.01
N ARG A 914 -9.20 23.13 43.96
CA ARG A 914 -7.72 23.17 44.05
C ARG A 914 -7.22 23.75 45.36
N ALA A 915 -7.89 24.78 45.88
CA ALA A 915 -7.52 25.39 47.16
C ALA A 915 -8.75 25.86 47.94
N LEU A 916 -8.72 25.69 49.27
CA LEU A 916 -9.79 26.09 50.18
C LEU A 916 -9.19 26.69 51.47
N ARG A 917 -9.80 27.78 51.96
CA ARG A 917 -9.56 28.39 53.27
C ARG A 917 -10.89 28.68 53.94
N SER A 918 -11.12 28.15 55.13
CA SER A 918 -12.35 28.39 55.92
C SER A 918 -12.02 28.44 57.41
N GLN A 919 -12.75 29.24 58.21
CA GLN A 919 -12.53 29.38 59.67
C GLN A 919 -12.80 28.10 60.48
N LYS A 920 -13.56 27.14 59.92
CA LYS A 920 -13.79 25.84 60.52
C LYS A 920 -13.84 24.79 59.40
N VAL A 921 -12.77 24.10 59.04
CA VAL A 921 -12.87 22.83 58.28
C VAL A 921 -11.64 21.99 58.61
N ALA A 922 -11.85 20.69 58.87
CA ALA A 922 -10.83 19.66 58.95
C ALA A 922 -10.34 19.26 57.55
N GLN A 923 -9.03 19.03 57.39
CA GLN A 923 -8.42 18.59 56.12
C GLN A 923 -9.18 17.42 55.50
N ARG A 924 -9.67 17.57 54.26
CA ARG A 924 -10.19 16.47 53.44
C ARG A 924 -9.06 15.87 52.60
N SER A 925 -9.03 14.56 52.50
CA SER A 925 -7.99 13.78 51.79
C SER A 925 -8.33 13.49 50.32
N GLU A 926 -9.58 13.70 49.88
CA GLU A 926 -10.02 13.42 48.50
C GLU A 926 -10.37 14.69 47.72
N PRO A 927 -10.00 14.78 46.42
CA PRO A 927 -10.30 15.92 45.57
C PRO A 927 -11.81 16.00 45.27
N LEU A 928 -12.38 17.18 45.49
CA LEU A 928 -13.79 17.42 45.27
C LEU A 928 -14.05 17.77 43.79
N HIS A 929 -14.89 16.98 43.13
CA HIS A 929 -15.36 17.21 41.76
C HIS A 929 -16.85 17.58 41.79
N LEU A 930 -17.21 18.69 41.14
CA LEU A 930 -18.58 19.21 41.10
C LEU A 930 -19.02 19.36 39.65
N HIS A 931 -20.19 18.83 39.29
CA HIS A 931 -20.74 19.07 37.96
C HIS A 931 -21.48 20.41 37.94
N LEU A 932 -21.27 21.22 36.89
CA LEU A 932 -21.91 22.53 36.73
C LEU A 932 -23.45 22.45 36.61
N ASP A 933 -24.00 21.25 36.38
CA ASP A 933 -25.45 20.97 36.42
C ASP A 933 -26.05 21.04 37.83
N GLU A 934 -25.25 20.78 38.85
CA GLU A 934 -25.72 20.71 40.22
C GLU A 934 -25.78 22.09 40.88
N ILE A 935 -25.15 23.11 40.28
CA ILE A 935 -25.15 24.50 40.78
C ILE A 935 -25.44 25.48 39.61
N PRO A 936 -26.71 25.65 39.20
CA PRO A 936 -27.11 26.44 38.03
C PRO A 936 -26.64 27.90 38.07
N LEU A 937 -26.55 28.48 39.27
CA LEU A 937 -26.09 29.85 39.49
C LEU A 937 -24.62 30.04 39.08
N LEU A 938 -23.74 29.10 39.44
CA LEU A 938 -22.33 29.15 39.04
C LEU A 938 -22.18 29.00 37.53
N ARG A 939 -22.96 28.10 36.91
CA ARG A 939 -22.99 27.99 35.44
C ARG A 939 -23.35 29.32 34.78
N GLN A 940 -24.39 30.00 35.25
CA GLN A 940 -24.81 31.28 34.68
C GLN A 940 -23.70 32.33 34.79
N ILE A 941 -23.06 32.44 35.96
CA ILE A 941 -21.98 33.41 36.20
C ILE A 941 -20.75 33.12 35.34
N LEU A 942 -20.36 31.84 35.21
CA LEU A 942 -19.24 31.44 34.36
C LEU A 942 -19.54 31.62 32.86
N THR A 943 -20.81 31.53 32.45
CA THR A 943 -21.24 31.84 31.07
C THR A 943 -21.19 33.35 30.80
N ILE A 944 -21.50 34.18 31.80
CA ILE A 944 -21.43 35.64 31.68
C ILE A 944 -19.98 36.13 31.68
N GLY A 945 -19.07 35.41 32.35
CA GLY A 945 -17.63 35.73 32.37
C GLY A 945 -17.26 37.01 33.13
N LYS A 946 -18.17 37.53 33.97
CA LYS A 946 -17.94 38.73 34.80
C LYS A 946 -18.08 38.42 36.28
N THR A 947 -17.26 39.10 37.10
CA THR A 947 -17.35 39.04 38.56
C THR A 947 -18.73 39.45 39.04
N GLN A 948 -19.34 38.65 39.92
CA GLN A 948 -20.65 38.95 40.51
C GLN A 948 -20.59 38.93 42.03
N VAL A 949 -21.24 39.92 42.64
CA VAL A 949 -21.55 39.95 44.07
C VAL A 949 -22.98 39.44 44.23
N LEU A 950 -23.17 38.37 45.00
CA LEU A 950 -24.48 37.75 45.22
C LEU A 950 -24.84 37.86 46.70
N ARG A 951 -26.12 38.05 46.99
CA ARG A 951 -26.64 37.96 48.36
C ARG A 951 -27.25 36.59 48.55
N THR A 952 -27.17 36.06 49.76
CA THR A 952 -27.67 34.71 50.06
C THR A 952 -29.17 34.54 49.80
N ALA A 953 -29.96 35.62 49.83
CA ALA A 953 -31.37 35.60 49.45
C ALA A 953 -31.63 35.40 47.94
N ASP A 954 -30.61 35.62 47.10
CA ASP A 954 -30.66 35.47 45.65
C ASP A 954 -30.20 34.08 45.19
N ILE A 955 -29.83 33.19 46.14
CA ILE A 955 -29.34 31.83 45.89
C ILE A 955 -30.45 30.84 46.27
N ASP A 956 -30.76 29.91 45.37
CA ASP A 956 -31.75 28.84 45.61
C ASP A 956 -31.41 28.06 46.89
N SER A 957 -32.42 27.80 47.73
CA SER A 957 -32.28 27.05 48.98
C SER A 957 -31.71 25.65 48.79
N ASN A 958 -32.01 24.99 47.66
CA ASN A 958 -31.46 23.67 47.35
C ASN A 958 -29.95 23.73 47.03
N ALA A 959 -29.49 24.80 46.38
CA ALA A 959 -28.08 25.03 46.11
C ALA A 959 -27.31 25.38 47.40
N LEU A 960 -27.93 26.14 48.32
CA LEU A 960 -27.35 26.42 49.64
C LEU A 960 -27.23 25.16 50.50
N ASP A 961 -28.23 24.28 50.49
CA ASP A 961 -28.17 23.00 51.19
C ASP A 961 -27.08 22.08 50.61
N TYR A 962 -26.97 22.01 49.28
CA TYR A 962 -25.91 21.25 48.60
C TYR A 962 -24.52 21.79 48.95
N VAL A 963 -24.30 23.10 48.91
CA VAL A 963 -23.02 23.71 49.27
C VAL A 963 -22.73 23.60 50.77
N SER A 964 -23.75 23.66 51.63
CA SER A 964 -23.59 23.44 53.07
C SER A 964 -23.16 22.00 53.41
N THR A 965 -23.73 21.02 52.69
CA THR A 965 -23.36 19.60 52.78
C THR A 965 -21.94 19.37 52.25
N MET A 966 -21.58 20.05 51.16
CA MET A 966 -20.26 20.00 50.52
C MET A 966 -19.14 20.56 51.42
N LEU A 967 -19.37 21.70 52.06
CA LEU A 967 -18.45 22.36 53.00
C LEU A 967 -18.50 21.74 54.42
N GLY A 968 -19.45 20.84 54.66
CA GLY A 968 -19.66 20.16 55.94
C GLY A 968 -20.20 21.07 57.05
N GLN A 969 -20.75 22.24 56.70
CA GLN A 969 -21.21 23.28 57.64
C GLN A 969 -22.37 24.09 57.09
N SER A 970 -23.26 24.54 57.97
CA SER A 970 -24.31 25.50 57.60
C SER A 970 -23.66 26.80 57.13
N VAL A 971 -23.94 27.19 55.89
CA VAL A 971 -23.41 28.42 55.30
C VAL A 971 -24.19 29.60 55.88
N SER A 972 -23.66 30.24 56.93
CA SER A 972 -24.22 31.47 57.50
C SER A 972 -23.80 32.74 56.75
N ALA A 973 -23.13 32.58 55.59
CA ALA A 973 -22.70 33.70 54.76
C ALA A 973 -23.91 34.51 54.27
N GLN A 974 -23.84 35.83 54.29
CA GLN A 974 -24.86 36.73 53.76
C GLN A 974 -24.43 37.43 52.46
N ALA A 975 -23.15 37.36 52.10
CA ALA A 975 -22.58 37.90 50.86
C ALA A 975 -21.59 36.90 50.21
N TRP A 976 -21.66 36.78 48.89
CA TRP A 976 -20.80 35.94 48.06
C TRP A 976 -20.17 36.79 46.95
N LEU A 977 -18.91 36.53 46.65
CA LEU A 977 -18.19 37.14 45.55
C LEU A 977 -17.63 36.03 44.67
N VAL A 978 -18.17 35.91 43.46
CA VAL A 978 -17.81 34.89 42.48
C VAL A 978 -17.04 35.55 41.34
N VAL A 979 -15.79 35.18 41.18
CA VAL A 979 -14.84 35.76 40.23
C VAL A 979 -14.44 34.69 39.21
N PRO A 980 -14.89 34.78 37.95
CA PRO A 980 -14.41 33.90 36.88
C PRO A 980 -12.92 34.16 36.63
N LEU A 981 -12.13 33.10 36.50
CA LEU A 981 -10.70 33.19 36.17
C LEU A 981 -10.55 33.04 34.66
N LEU A 982 -10.12 34.11 33.98
CA LEU A 982 -10.02 34.14 32.52
C LEU A 982 -8.57 34.20 32.03
N VAL A 983 -8.27 33.46 30.96
CA VAL A 983 -7.07 33.62 30.14
C VAL A 983 -7.52 33.70 28.69
N GLN A 984 -7.11 34.76 27.97
CA GLN A 984 -7.52 35.01 26.57
C GLN A 984 -9.04 34.87 26.35
N GLU A 985 -9.83 35.50 27.23
CA GLU A 985 -11.31 35.47 27.21
C GLU A 985 -11.96 34.09 27.48
N ARG A 986 -11.16 33.04 27.73
CA ARG A 986 -11.66 31.72 28.14
C ARG A 986 -11.68 31.59 29.65
N VAL A 987 -12.82 31.16 30.22
CA VAL A 987 -12.93 30.80 31.63
C VAL A 987 -12.24 29.45 31.87
N ILE A 988 -11.22 29.45 32.72
CA ILE A 988 -10.41 28.25 33.06
C ILE A 988 -10.66 27.78 34.50
N GLY A 989 -11.37 28.58 35.30
CA GLY A 989 -11.68 28.29 36.69
C GLY A 989 -12.53 29.38 37.33
N VAL A 990 -12.76 29.24 38.63
CA VAL A 990 -13.53 30.21 39.41
C VAL A 990 -12.96 30.37 40.82
N LEU A 991 -12.88 31.62 41.28
CA LEU A 991 -12.58 31.98 42.66
C LEU A 991 -13.88 32.40 43.35
N VAL A 992 -14.19 31.78 44.48
CA VAL A 992 -15.40 32.04 45.26
C VAL A 992 -15.02 32.47 46.67
N LEU A 993 -15.46 33.66 47.09
CA LEU A 993 -15.25 34.19 48.43
C LEU A 993 -16.61 34.46 49.11
N THR A 994 -16.74 34.16 50.40
CA THR A 994 -17.99 34.35 51.16
C THR A 994 -17.74 35.15 52.43
N HIS A 995 -18.74 35.91 52.90
CA HIS A 995 -18.66 36.65 54.16
C HIS A 995 -20.01 36.64 54.92
N PRO A 996 -20.01 36.55 56.26
CA PRO A 996 -21.24 36.49 57.08
C PRO A 996 -22.05 37.80 57.12
N GLN A 997 -21.50 38.93 56.70
CA GLN A 997 -22.17 40.24 56.74
C GLN A 997 -22.67 40.66 55.35
N ARG A 998 -23.92 41.14 55.27
CA ARG A 998 -24.74 41.24 54.04
C ARG A 998 -24.23 42.17 52.93
N ASP A 999 -23.43 43.18 53.26
CA ASP A 999 -22.94 44.20 52.31
C ASP A 999 -21.40 44.35 52.40
N SER A 1000 -20.69 43.24 52.59
CA SER A 1000 -19.22 43.23 52.79
C SER A 1000 -18.43 43.32 51.49
N TYR A 1001 -19.07 43.16 50.34
CA TYR A 1001 -18.43 43.21 49.03
C TYR A 1001 -19.11 44.28 48.17
N GLY A 1002 -18.35 45.32 47.80
CA GLY A 1002 -18.73 46.39 46.89
C GLY A 1002 -17.67 46.58 45.79
N SER A 1003 -17.70 47.74 45.13
CA SER A 1003 -16.76 48.04 44.04
C SER A 1003 -15.30 48.14 44.50
N LEU A 1004 -15.08 48.52 45.78
CA LEU A 1004 -13.74 48.65 46.34
C LEU A 1004 -13.05 47.29 46.48
N GLU A 1005 -13.75 46.32 47.05
CA GLU A 1005 -13.24 44.96 47.27
C GLU A 1005 -13.02 44.23 45.93
N VAL A 1006 -13.90 44.44 44.94
CA VAL A 1006 -13.70 43.93 43.57
C VAL A 1006 -12.43 44.50 42.93
N THR A 1007 -12.18 45.81 43.09
CA THR A 1007 -10.97 46.46 42.54
C THR A 1007 -9.71 46.00 43.25
N GLN A 1008 -9.78 45.73 44.56
CA GLN A 1008 -8.68 45.21 45.36
C GLN A 1008 -8.31 43.76 45.02
N LEU A 1009 -9.25 42.98 44.48
CA LEU A 1009 -9.03 41.60 44.03
C LEU A 1009 -8.38 41.50 42.65
N GLU A 1010 -8.61 42.48 41.78
CA GLU A 1010 -8.15 42.49 40.38
C GLU A 1010 -6.65 42.13 40.20
N PRO A 1011 -5.71 42.61 41.04
CA PRO A 1011 -4.29 42.24 40.93
C PRO A 1011 -3.99 40.75 41.14
N PHE A 1012 -4.87 40.01 41.83
CA PHE A 1012 -4.68 38.59 42.14
C PHE A 1012 -5.34 37.66 41.11
N VAL A 1013 -6.32 38.15 40.34
CA VAL A 1013 -7.10 37.33 39.39
C VAL A 1013 -6.23 36.83 38.24
N SER A 1014 -5.49 37.71 37.57
CA SER A 1014 -4.66 37.32 36.41
C SER A 1014 -3.51 36.38 36.78
N PRO A 1015 -2.77 36.57 37.89
CA PRO A 1015 -1.74 35.61 38.31
C PRO A 1015 -2.29 34.22 38.64
N VAL A 1016 -3.44 34.13 39.32
CA VAL A 1016 -4.09 32.84 39.63
C VAL A 1016 -4.52 32.14 38.34
N ALA A 1017 -5.12 32.88 37.40
CA ALA A 1017 -5.53 32.35 36.12
C ALA A 1017 -4.32 31.83 35.31
N LEU A 1018 -3.23 32.61 35.26
CA LEU A 1018 -2.02 32.23 34.54
C LEU A 1018 -1.32 31.00 35.16
N ALA A 1019 -1.32 30.88 36.50
CA ALA A 1019 -0.77 29.72 37.20
C ALA A 1019 -1.52 28.42 36.86
N LEU A 1020 -2.86 28.48 36.79
CA LEU A 1020 -3.70 27.35 36.40
C LEU A 1020 -3.50 26.95 34.92
N GLU A 1021 -3.34 27.90 34.01
CA GLU A 1021 -3.10 27.61 32.59
C GLU A 1021 -1.69 27.04 32.34
N ASN A 1022 -0.67 27.54 33.05
CA ASN A 1022 0.68 26.99 32.96
C ASN A 1022 0.76 25.54 33.45
N ASP A 1023 0.00 25.16 34.47
CA ASP A 1023 -0.09 23.76 34.92
C ASP A 1023 -0.70 22.85 33.84
N ARG A 1024 -1.81 23.29 33.23
CA ARG A 1024 -2.45 22.60 32.09
C ARG A 1024 -1.48 22.43 30.91
N LEU A 1025 -0.71 23.46 30.57
CA LEU A 1025 0.28 23.41 29.49
C LEU A 1025 1.44 22.45 29.82
N ARG A 1026 1.89 22.39 31.08
CA ARG A 1026 2.90 21.43 31.55
C ARG A 1026 2.40 19.99 31.44
N GLU A 1027 1.15 19.73 31.79
CA GLU A 1027 0.53 18.41 31.64
C GLU A 1027 0.47 17.98 30.16
N HIS A 1028 0.08 18.90 29.26
CA HIS A 1028 0.11 18.65 27.81
C HIS A 1028 1.51 18.39 27.27
N ALA A 1029 2.51 19.17 27.70
CA ALA A 1029 3.90 18.98 27.30
C ALA A 1029 4.46 17.62 27.76
N ARG A 1030 4.14 17.18 28.98
CA ARG A 1030 4.51 15.84 29.49
C ARG A 1030 3.92 14.73 28.64
N ASN A 1031 2.64 14.83 28.24
CA ASN A 1031 1.96 13.85 27.40
C ASN A 1031 2.52 13.79 25.98
N ALA A 1032 2.86 14.95 25.40
CA ALA A 1032 3.50 15.03 24.08
C ALA A 1032 4.92 14.40 24.09
N ALA A 1033 5.69 14.65 25.16
CA ALA A 1033 7.02 14.04 25.35
C ALA A 1033 6.93 12.51 25.47
N THR A 1034 5.90 11.97 26.14
CA THR A 1034 5.70 10.52 26.23
C THR A 1034 5.34 9.90 24.87
N LEU A 1035 4.60 10.62 24.02
CA LEU A 1035 4.27 10.16 22.65
C LEU A 1035 5.50 10.16 21.74
N ALA A 1036 6.34 11.20 21.82
CA ALA A 1036 7.59 11.29 21.07
C ALA A 1036 8.59 10.21 21.48
N GLU A 1037 8.66 9.92 22.79
CA GLU A 1037 9.47 8.83 23.34
C GLU A 1037 8.99 7.46 22.84
N ARG A 1038 7.66 7.21 22.83
CA ARG A 1038 7.09 5.97 22.27
C ARG A 1038 7.41 5.80 20.77
N ALA A 1039 7.39 6.88 20.00
CA ALA A 1039 7.74 6.86 18.58
C ALA A 1039 9.25 6.71 18.32
N ARG A 1040 10.11 7.10 19.27
CA ARG A 1040 11.56 6.82 19.24
C ARG A 1040 11.82 5.34 19.54
N VAL A 1041 11.24 4.83 20.63
CA VAL A 1041 11.36 3.41 21.03
C VAL A 1041 10.84 2.48 19.93
N ALA A 1042 9.75 2.84 19.23
CA ALA A 1042 9.24 2.06 18.10
C ALA A 1042 10.15 2.03 16.85
N ARG A 1043 11.03 3.02 16.66
CA ARG A 1043 12.04 3.01 15.58
C ARG A 1043 13.26 2.20 15.98
N GLU A 1044 13.77 2.39 17.21
CA GLU A 1044 14.85 1.56 17.76
C GLU A 1044 14.43 0.07 17.82
N LEU A 1045 13.14 -0.21 18.05
CA LEU A 1045 12.49 -1.54 17.97
C LEU A 1045 12.61 -2.19 16.58
N HIS A 1046 12.49 -1.41 15.51
CA HIS A 1046 12.61 -1.94 14.14
C HIS A 1046 14.08 -2.27 13.83
N ASP A 1047 15.01 -1.42 14.25
CA ASP A 1047 16.41 -1.55 13.85
C ASP A 1047 17.13 -2.69 14.58
N ALA A 1048 16.95 -2.84 15.89
CA ALA A 1048 17.66 -3.85 16.69
C ALA A 1048 17.20 -5.29 16.41
N VAL A 1049 15.87 -5.51 16.38
CA VAL A 1049 15.28 -6.84 16.13
C VAL A 1049 15.58 -7.31 14.71
N THR A 1050 15.53 -6.40 13.74
CA THR A 1050 15.81 -6.73 12.33
C THR A 1050 17.26 -7.16 12.13
N GLN A 1051 18.22 -6.48 12.77
CA GLN A 1051 19.65 -6.86 12.68
C GLN A 1051 19.94 -8.23 13.33
N THR A 1052 19.34 -8.52 14.48
CA THR A 1052 19.55 -9.80 15.18
C THR A 1052 18.90 -10.97 14.42
N LEU A 1053 17.68 -10.78 13.89
CA LEU A 1053 17.01 -11.79 13.07
C LEU A 1053 17.73 -12.01 11.72
N PHE A 1054 18.28 -10.95 11.13
CA PHE A 1054 19.10 -11.04 9.92
C PHE A 1054 20.40 -11.83 10.14
N SER A 1055 21.07 -11.63 11.28
CA SER A 1055 22.26 -12.43 11.63
C SER A 1055 21.91 -13.90 11.87
N ALA A 1056 20.76 -14.16 12.50
CA ALA A 1056 20.26 -15.52 12.68
C ALA A 1056 19.89 -16.18 11.33
N SER A 1057 19.28 -15.46 10.40
CA SER A 1057 18.93 -16.01 9.08
C SER A 1057 20.18 -16.38 8.26
N LEU A 1058 21.23 -15.56 8.29
CA LEU A 1058 22.50 -15.87 7.62
C LEU A 1058 23.16 -17.14 8.16
N ILE A 1059 23.13 -17.36 9.49
CA ILE A 1059 23.66 -18.58 10.10
C ILE A 1059 22.78 -19.79 9.75
N ALA A 1060 21.45 -19.62 9.74
CA ALA A 1060 20.51 -20.68 9.36
C ALA A 1060 20.67 -21.11 7.89
N GLU A 1061 20.89 -20.16 6.97
CA GLU A 1061 21.17 -20.44 5.55
C GLU A 1061 22.51 -21.14 5.34
N ALA A 1062 23.53 -20.82 6.14
CA ALA A 1062 24.85 -21.43 6.05
C ALA A 1062 24.95 -22.80 6.76
N LEU A 1063 23.97 -23.16 7.60
CA LEU A 1063 23.99 -24.37 8.42
C LEU A 1063 24.01 -25.68 7.61
N PRO A 1064 23.18 -25.85 6.55
CA PRO A 1064 23.18 -27.08 5.73
C PRO A 1064 24.54 -27.35 5.08
N ASP A 1065 25.18 -26.31 4.54
CA ASP A 1065 26.51 -26.39 3.92
C ASP A 1065 27.60 -26.68 4.95
N ALA A 1066 27.50 -26.08 6.16
CA ALA A 1066 28.42 -26.36 7.25
C ALA A 1066 28.28 -27.82 7.75
N LEU A 1067 27.05 -28.35 7.82
CA LEU A 1067 26.77 -29.72 8.27
C LEU A 1067 27.35 -30.77 7.31
N ALA A 1068 27.31 -30.48 6.00
CA ALA A 1068 27.90 -31.33 4.97
C ALA A 1068 29.45 -31.33 4.99
N ARG A 1069 30.08 -30.26 5.46
CA ARG A 1069 31.55 -30.10 5.45
C ARG A 1069 32.23 -30.42 6.78
N SER A 1070 31.63 -30.07 7.91
CA SER A 1070 32.18 -30.30 9.25
C SER A 1070 31.07 -30.29 10.32
N PRO A 1071 30.73 -31.46 10.89
CA PRO A 1071 29.70 -31.57 11.93
C PRO A 1071 29.97 -30.70 13.16
N GLU A 1072 31.24 -30.52 13.53
CA GLU A 1072 31.64 -29.69 14.67
C GLU A 1072 31.37 -28.19 14.42
N ARG A 1073 31.64 -27.68 13.21
CA ARG A 1073 31.33 -26.28 12.86
C ARG A 1073 29.84 -26.04 12.77
N ALA A 1074 29.08 -27.02 12.27
CA ALA A 1074 27.63 -26.96 12.29
C ALA A 1074 27.06 -26.92 13.71
N LEU A 1075 27.65 -27.66 14.66
CA LEU A 1075 27.21 -27.63 16.06
C LEU A 1075 27.44 -26.26 16.69
N VAL A 1076 28.59 -25.62 16.41
CA VAL A 1076 28.90 -24.25 16.85
C VAL A 1076 27.93 -23.24 16.21
N GLY A 1077 27.65 -23.35 14.91
CA GLY A 1077 26.68 -22.51 14.22
C GLY A 1077 25.25 -22.68 14.74
N ALA A 1078 24.84 -23.91 15.04
CA ALA A 1078 23.53 -24.21 15.60
C ALA A 1078 23.37 -23.63 17.01
N GLU A 1079 24.41 -23.71 17.84
CA GLU A 1079 24.39 -23.14 19.18
C GLU A 1079 24.38 -21.60 19.15
N GLU A 1080 25.10 -20.99 18.20
CA GLU A 1080 25.07 -19.55 17.99
C GLU A 1080 23.71 -19.06 17.45
N LEU A 1081 23.09 -19.81 16.54
CA LEU A 1081 21.72 -19.57 16.08
C LEU A 1081 20.72 -19.64 17.25
N ARG A 1082 20.85 -20.65 18.11
CA ARG A 1082 20.02 -20.81 19.31
C ARG A 1082 20.24 -19.64 20.28
N ARG A 1083 21.47 -19.18 20.45
CA ARG A 1083 21.81 -18.02 21.29
C ARG A 1083 21.17 -16.73 20.77
N LEU A 1084 21.30 -16.43 19.48
CA LEU A 1084 20.75 -15.23 18.84
C LEU A 1084 19.22 -15.22 18.84
N THR A 1085 18.58 -16.34 18.49
CA THR A 1085 17.11 -16.45 18.48
C THR A 1085 16.50 -16.37 19.88
N THR A 1086 17.14 -16.99 20.88
CA THR A 1086 16.72 -16.88 22.29
C THR A 1086 16.93 -15.45 22.82
N GLY A 1087 18.01 -14.78 22.42
CA GLY A 1087 18.29 -13.37 22.70
C GLY A 1087 17.21 -12.45 22.14
N ALA A 1088 16.90 -12.57 20.84
CA ALA A 1088 15.86 -11.78 20.17
C ALA A 1088 14.47 -11.96 20.81
N LEU A 1089 14.11 -13.19 21.20
CA LEU A 1089 12.87 -13.48 21.90
C LEU A 1089 12.81 -12.85 23.31
N ALA A 1090 13.93 -12.85 24.04
CA ALA A 1090 14.03 -12.19 25.35
C ALA A 1090 13.95 -10.66 25.21
N GLU A 1091 14.52 -10.11 24.15
CA GLU A 1091 14.50 -8.69 23.82
C GLU A 1091 13.08 -8.22 23.46
N MET A 1092 12.39 -8.92 22.55
CA MET A 1092 10.98 -8.65 22.22
C MET A 1092 10.07 -8.73 23.44
N ARG A 1093 10.30 -9.70 24.35
CA ARG A 1093 9.53 -9.82 25.60
C ARG A 1093 9.76 -8.64 26.54
N THR A 1094 11.01 -8.19 26.67
CA THR A 1094 11.36 -6.99 27.47
C THR A 1094 10.72 -5.74 26.88
N LEU A 1095 10.71 -5.60 25.56
CA LEU A 1095 10.13 -4.46 24.83
C LEU A 1095 8.58 -4.44 24.88
N LEU A 1096 7.94 -5.61 24.81
CA LEU A 1096 6.48 -5.74 25.03
C LEU A 1096 6.07 -5.32 26.45
N LEU A 1097 6.92 -5.57 27.46
CA LEU A 1097 6.69 -5.12 28.84
C LEU A 1097 6.79 -3.58 28.95
N GLU A 1098 7.66 -2.92 28.19
CA GLU A 1098 7.78 -1.46 28.19
C GLU A 1098 6.63 -0.75 27.48
N LEU A 1099 6.05 -1.38 26.45
CA LEU A 1099 4.90 -0.84 25.70
C LEU A 1099 3.54 -1.10 26.41
N ARG A 1100 3.48 -2.01 27.39
CA ARG A 1100 2.24 -2.37 28.13
C ARG A 1100 2.43 -2.21 29.65
N PRO A 1101 2.16 -1.02 30.22
CA PRO A 1101 2.36 -0.75 31.65
C PRO A 1101 1.59 -1.69 32.59
N LYS A 1102 0.41 -2.18 32.16
CA LYS A 1102 -0.39 -3.13 32.96
C LYS A 1102 0.34 -4.46 33.22
N THR A 1103 1.14 -4.93 32.26
CA THR A 1103 1.87 -6.20 32.39
C THR A 1103 3.02 -6.10 33.39
N LEU A 1104 3.62 -4.91 33.55
CA LEU A 1104 4.64 -4.63 34.58
C LEU A 1104 4.09 -4.65 36.01
N THR A 1105 2.77 -4.49 36.18
CA THR A 1105 2.09 -4.52 37.49
C THR A 1105 1.42 -5.86 37.80
N GLU A 1106 1.23 -6.72 36.79
CA GLU A 1106 0.57 -8.03 36.92
C GLU A 1106 1.55 -9.19 37.19
N MET A 1107 2.84 -9.02 36.85
CA MET A 1107 3.89 -10.02 37.07
C MET A 1107 4.64 -9.77 38.39
N SER A 1108 5.23 -10.79 38.99
CA SER A 1108 6.03 -10.64 40.22
C SER A 1108 7.38 -9.94 39.97
N LEU A 1109 7.89 -9.23 40.98
CA LEU A 1109 9.12 -8.43 40.86
C LEU A 1109 10.35 -9.32 40.51
N GLY A 1110 10.49 -10.47 41.15
CA GLY A 1110 11.56 -11.42 40.88
C GLY A 1110 11.52 -11.92 39.43
N ARG A 1111 10.33 -12.21 38.91
CA ARG A 1111 10.17 -12.63 37.51
C ARG A 1111 10.55 -11.54 36.52
N LEU A 1112 10.19 -10.28 36.79
CA LEU A 1112 10.54 -9.13 35.96
C LEU A 1112 12.05 -8.90 35.91
N VAL A 1113 12.72 -8.96 37.06
CA VAL A 1113 14.19 -8.83 37.16
C VAL A 1113 14.89 -9.97 36.41
N GLN A 1114 14.34 -11.19 36.46
CA GLN A 1114 14.93 -12.34 35.76
C GLN A 1114 14.81 -12.26 34.23
N ILE A 1115 13.69 -11.74 33.72
CA ILE A 1115 13.53 -11.44 32.27
C ILE A 1115 14.57 -10.39 31.86
N LEU A 1116 14.73 -9.34 32.66
CA LEU A 1116 15.68 -8.25 32.39
C LEU A 1116 17.14 -8.75 32.36
N ALA A 1117 17.54 -9.57 33.33
CA ALA A 1117 18.87 -10.17 33.38
C ALA A 1117 19.14 -11.12 32.20
N THR A 1118 18.13 -11.87 31.75
CA THR A 1118 18.25 -12.77 30.60
C THR A 1118 18.45 -12.00 29.30
N SER A 1119 17.76 -10.86 29.13
CA SER A 1119 17.93 -9.97 27.99
C SER A 1119 19.36 -9.39 27.94
N LEU A 1120 19.87 -8.89 29.06
CA LEU A 1120 21.21 -8.28 29.11
C LEU A 1120 22.37 -9.28 28.96
N ARG A 1121 22.18 -10.54 29.35
CA ARG A 1121 23.14 -11.64 29.08
C ARG A 1121 23.35 -11.91 27.58
N SER A 1122 22.33 -11.66 26.74
CA SER A 1122 22.45 -11.96 25.30
C SER A 1122 23.34 -10.96 24.53
N HIS A 1123 23.56 -9.77 25.09
CA HIS A 1123 24.27 -8.64 24.46
C HIS A 1123 25.66 -8.35 25.04
N SER A 1124 26.08 -9.07 26.08
CA SER A 1124 27.36 -8.81 26.77
C SER A 1124 28.02 -10.10 27.25
N ALA A 1125 29.36 -10.12 27.34
CA ALA A 1125 30.12 -11.27 27.83
C ALA A 1125 30.06 -11.45 29.38
N VAL A 1126 29.13 -10.75 30.05
CA VAL A 1126 29.07 -10.64 31.51
C VAL A 1126 28.19 -11.73 32.09
N THR A 1127 28.65 -12.40 33.15
CA THR A 1127 27.87 -13.43 33.83
C THR A 1127 26.96 -12.80 34.89
N ILE A 1128 25.65 -12.77 34.62
CA ILE A 1128 24.65 -12.14 35.53
C ILE A 1128 23.89 -13.21 36.33
N THR A 1129 24.19 -13.45 37.60
CA THR A 1129 23.46 -14.42 38.44
C THR A 1129 22.32 -13.76 39.19
N VAL A 1130 21.10 -14.29 39.09
CA VAL A 1130 19.92 -13.78 39.80
C VAL A 1130 19.48 -14.81 40.85
N THR A 1131 19.44 -14.40 42.11
CA THR A 1131 18.94 -15.19 43.24
C THR A 1131 17.66 -14.54 43.76
N ILE A 1132 16.56 -15.29 43.79
CA ILE A 1132 15.29 -14.84 44.33
C ILE A 1132 15.04 -15.63 45.61
N ILE A 1133 15.00 -14.94 46.75
CA ILE A 1133 14.78 -15.54 48.08
C ILE A 1133 13.28 -15.72 48.31
N ASN A 1134 12.52 -14.62 48.21
CA ASN A 1134 11.05 -14.61 48.15
C ASN A 1134 10.59 -13.73 46.97
N ASP A 1135 9.45 -14.06 46.37
CA ASP A 1135 8.89 -13.34 45.23
C ASP A 1135 7.47 -12.85 45.54
N CYS A 1136 7.16 -11.62 45.11
CA CYS A 1136 5.89 -10.98 45.45
C CYS A 1136 5.41 -10.00 44.37
N THR A 1137 4.11 -9.70 44.41
CA THR A 1137 3.50 -8.60 43.67
C THR A 1137 3.21 -7.48 44.66
N LEU A 1138 3.58 -6.25 44.30
CA LEU A 1138 3.53 -5.07 45.17
C LEU A 1138 2.53 -4.05 44.62
N ALA A 1139 2.23 -3.03 45.42
CA ALA A 1139 1.45 -1.90 44.93
C ALA A 1139 2.09 -1.32 43.65
N PRO A 1140 1.29 -0.96 42.61
CA PRO A 1140 1.79 -0.59 41.29
C PRO A 1140 2.95 0.43 41.28
N ALA A 1141 2.87 1.46 42.14
CA ALA A 1141 3.91 2.49 42.24
C ALA A 1141 5.23 1.95 42.80
N VAL A 1142 5.18 1.10 43.84
CA VAL A 1142 6.36 0.48 44.47
C VAL A 1142 7.00 -0.52 43.51
N GLN A 1143 6.19 -1.35 42.86
CA GLN A 1143 6.66 -2.33 41.89
C GLN A 1143 7.39 -1.68 40.72
N LEU A 1144 6.81 -0.62 40.16
CA LEU A 1144 7.40 0.10 39.03
C LEU A 1144 8.71 0.79 39.42
N ALA A 1145 8.77 1.40 40.60
CA ALA A 1145 9.99 2.03 41.11
C ALA A 1145 11.11 1.00 41.31
N CYS A 1146 10.83 -0.11 42.01
CA CYS A 1146 11.79 -1.19 42.24
C CYS A 1146 12.32 -1.78 40.91
N TYR A 1147 11.44 -2.05 39.94
CA TYR A 1147 11.83 -2.57 38.63
C TYR A 1147 12.73 -1.60 37.87
N ARG A 1148 12.41 -0.30 37.86
CA ARG A 1148 13.19 0.70 37.13
C ARG A 1148 14.55 0.97 37.78
N ILE A 1149 14.64 0.91 39.11
CA ILE A 1149 15.92 0.98 39.82
C ILE A 1149 16.77 -0.25 39.50
N ALA A 1150 16.18 -1.45 39.46
CA ALA A 1150 16.89 -2.67 39.06
C ALA A 1150 17.42 -2.58 37.61
N GLN A 1151 16.59 -2.07 36.69
CA GLN A 1151 16.94 -1.88 35.28
C GLN A 1151 18.14 -0.94 35.13
N GLU A 1152 18.10 0.22 35.79
CA GLU A 1152 19.16 1.22 35.70
C GLU A 1152 20.47 0.71 36.35
N ALA A 1153 20.39 0.06 37.50
CA ALA A 1153 21.54 -0.55 38.16
C ALA A 1153 22.21 -1.63 37.30
N LEU A 1154 21.43 -2.52 36.70
CA LEU A 1154 21.94 -3.57 35.80
C LEU A 1154 22.53 -2.99 34.51
N ASN A 1155 21.89 -1.99 33.90
CA ASN A 1155 22.42 -1.31 32.72
C ASN A 1155 23.75 -0.60 32.99
N ASN A 1156 23.85 0.08 34.13
CA ASN A 1156 25.09 0.72 34.56
C ASN A 1156 26.22 -0.29 34.76
N ALA A 1157 25.93 -1.42 35.42
CA ALA A 1157 26.91 -2.49 35.61
C ALA A 1157 27.41 -3.07 34.26
N VAL A 1158 26.51 -3.33 33.32
CA VAL A 1158 26.87 -3.90 32.00
C VAL A 1158 27.61 -2.88 31.12
N LYS A 1159 27.13 -1.64 31.03
CA LYS A 1159 27.66 -0.63 30.08
C LYS A 1159 28.84 0.16 30.61
N HIS A 1160 28.90 0.39 31.93
CA HIS A 1160 29.82 1.37 32.51
C HIS A 1160 30.77 0.80 33.56
N ALA A 1161 30.52 -0.39 34.12
CA ALA A 1161 31.40 -0.97 35.13
C ALA A 1161 32.53 -1.84 34.54
N ALA A 1162 32.42 -2.29 33.29
CA ALA A 1162 33.33 -3.30 32.71
C ALA A 1162 33.46 -4.56 33.59
N ALA A 1163 32.35 -4.94 34.23
CA ALA A 1163 32.26 -6.09 35.13
C ALA A 1163 32.37 -7.41 34.36
N ALA A 1164 33.00 -8.42 34.97
CA ALA A 1164 32.97 -9.80 34.48
C ALA A 1164 31.78 -10.57 35.07
N THR A 1165 31.40 -10.25 36.30
CA THR A 1165 30.27 -10.87 37.00
C THR A 1165 29.36 -9.85 37.67
N ILE A 1166 28.06 -10.11 37.60
CA ILE A 1166 27.02 -9.33 38.27
C ILE A 1166 26.15 -10.28 39.06
N ALA A 1167 25.90 -9.98 40.34
CA ALA A 1167 24.99 -10.71 41.21
C ALA A 1167 23.78 -9.84 41.56
N VAL A 1168 22.58 -10.37 41.33
CA VAL A 1168 21.31 -9.73 41.70
C VAL A 1168 20.61 -10.59 42.73
N ASN A 1169 20.32 -10.02 43.90
CA ASN A 1169 19.55 -10.68 44.95
C ASN A 1169 18.23 -9.94 45.15
N VAL A 1170 17.13 -10.66 45.07
CA VAL A 1170 15.78 -10.13 45.29
C VAL A 1170 15.14 -10.91 46.44
N ASP A 1171 14.72 -10.20 47.47
CA ASP A 1171 13.89 -10.74 48.55
C ASP A 1171 12.67 -9.82 48.72
N CYS A 1172 11.49 -10.33 48.37
CA CYS A 1172 10.26 -9.56 48.20
C CYS A 1172 9.14 -10.21 49.01
N ASN A 1173 8.61 -9.48 49.99
CA ASN A 1173 7.37 -9.78 50.71
C ASN A 1173 6.39 -8.59 50.56
N GLN A 1174 5.10 -8.79 50.87
CA GLN A 1174 4.08 -7.73 50.67
C GLN A 1174 4.40 -6.42 51.41
N ASP A 1175 5.13 -6.50 52.53
CA ASP A 1175 5.45 -5.36 53.40
C ASP A 1175 6.93 -4.94 53.37
N GLU A 1176 7.81 -5.66 52.65
CA GLU A 1176 9.25 -5.39 52.64
C GLU A 1176 9.92 -5.86 51.34
N VAL A 1177 10.81 -5.05 50.78
CA VAL A 1177 11.60 -5.38 49.59
C VAL A 1177 13.07 -5.09 49.85
N CYS A 1178 13.91 -6.11 49.71
CA CYS A 1178 15.36 -6.01 49.64
C CYS A 1178 15.82 -6.38 48.22
N LEU A 1179 16.28 -5.39 47.45
CA LEU A 1179 16.88 -5.59 46.13
C LEU A 1179 18.35 -5.18 46.19
N ARG A 1180 19.27 -6.08 45.84
CA ARG A 1180 20.70 -5.80 45.78
C ARG A 1180 21.27 -6.17 44.41
N VAL A 1181 21.98 -5.25 43.78
CA VAL A 1181 22.76 -5.47 42.56
C VAL A 1181 24.23 -5.19 42.86
N THR A 1182 25.08 -6.20 42.65
CA THR A 1182 26.53 -6.13 42.91
C THR A 1182 27.30 -6.49 41.65
N ASP A 1183 28.28 -5.68 41.27
CA ASP A 1183 29.23 -5.96 40.18
C ASP A 1183 30.67 -5.99 40.69
N ASP A 1184 31.55 -6.70 39.97
CA ASP A 1184 32.99 -6.79 40.21
C ASP A 1184 33.82 -5.84 39.35
N GLY A 1185 33.19 -4.83 38.75
CA GLY A 1185 33.80 -3.92 37.79
C GLY A 1185 34.73 -2.88 38.41
N ARG A 1186 35.02 -1.84 37.63
CA ARG A 1186 36.01 -0.81 37.99
C ARG A 1186 35.65 0.04 39.21
N GLY A 1187 34.38 0.06 39.64
CA GLY A 1187 33.89 0.93 40.73
C GLY A 1187 34.26 2.43 40.56
N PHE A 1188 33.84 3.26 41.51
CA PHE A 1188 34.14 4.70 41.51
C PHE A 1188 34.04 5.28 42.93
N GLU A 1189 34.63 6.45 43.18
CA GLU A 1189 34.39 7.16 44.45
C GLU A 1189 33.06 7.93 44.39
N PRO A 1190 32.13 7.69 45.33
CA PRO A 1190 30.87 8.43 45.39
C PRO A 1190 31.10 9.86 45.89
N THR A 1191 31.48 10.77 44.98
CA THR A 1191 31.55 12.21 45.27
C THR A 1191 30.19 12.87 45.03
N HIS A 1192 29.76 13.75 45.95
CA HIS A 1192 28.51 14.51 45.80
C HIS A 1192 28.57 15.41 44.56
N GLY A 1193 27.84 15.04 43.51
CA GLY A 1193 27.52 15.90 42.37
C GLY A 1193 28.29 15.67 41.06
N ALA A 1194 29.26 14.75 40.97
CA ALA A 1194 30.14 14.65 39.80
C ALA A 1194 29.72 13.65 38.69
N HIS A 1195 28.68 12.83 38.90
CA HIS A 1195 28.25 11.80 37.94
C HIS A 1195 26.79 11.95 37.51
N SER A 1196 26.41 13.13 36.99
CA SER A 1196 25.05 13.39 36.49
C SER A 1196 24.63 12.48 35.30
N GLY A 1197 25.57 11.76 34.69
CA GLY A 1197 25.33 10.88 33.54
C GLY A 1197 25.07 9.40 33.85
N LEU A 1198 25.14 8.95 35.11
CA LEU A 1198 24.96 7.52 35.50
C LEU A 1198 23.57 7.21 36.08
N GLY A 1199 22.59 8.12 35.98
CA GLY A 1199 21.23 7.88 36.46
C GLY A 1199 21.07 7.74 37.98
N LEU A 1200 22.14 7.87 38.78
CA LEU A 1200 22.13 7.70 40.25
C LEU A 1200 21.17 8.65 40.96
N GLY A 1201 21.11 9.92 40.53
CA GLY A 1201 20.17 10.91 41.08
C GLY A 1201 18.71 10.53 40.85
N ILE A 1202 18.41 9.98 39.66
CA ILE A 1202 17.05 9.54 39.29
C ILE A 1202 16.67 8.28 40.10
N MET A 1203 17.61 7.35 40.32
CA MET A 1203 17.36 6.20 41.20
C MET A 1203 17.10 6.62 42.65
N GLN A 1204 17.84 7.62 43.17
CA GLN A 1204 17.65 8.17 44.51
C GLN A 1204 16.29 8.88 44.65
N GLU A 1205 15.88 9.65 43.63
CA GLU A 1205 14.59 10.33 43.57
C GLU A 1205 13.44 9.32 43.58
N ARG A 1206 13.48 8.29 42.71
CA ARG A 1206 12.48 7.22 42.66
C ARG A 1206 12.40 6.41 43.95
N ALA A 1207 13.55 6.15 44.60
CA ALA A 1207 13.56 5.50 45.90
C ALA A 1207 12.88 6.38 46.97
N SER A 1208 13.14 7.69 46.95
CA SER A 1208 12.55 8.65 47.88
C SER A 1208 11.03 8.80 47.68
N GLU A 1209 10.54 8.76 46.44
CA GLU A 1209 9.10 8.81 46.11
C GLU A 1209 8.30 7.67 46.76
N ILE A 1210 8.88 6.47 46.85
CA ILE A 1210 8.24 5.32 47.49
C ILE A 1210 8.62 5.17 48.97
N GLY A 1211 9.42 6.09 49.51
CA GLY A 1211 9.93 6.03 50.90
C GLY A 1211 10.95 4.91 51.14
N ALA A 1212 11.61 4.41 50.10
CA ALA A 1212 12.66 3.40 50.19
C ALA A 1212 14.04 4.03 50.43
N HIS A 1213 14.90 3.29 51.12
CA HIS A 1213 16.30 3.66 51.33
C HIS A 1213 17.20 3.00 50.28
N LEU A 1214 17.83 3.82 49.43
CA LEU A 1214 18.82 3.38 48.44
C LEU A 1214 20.22 3.66 48.99
N THR A 1215 21.05 2.62 49.08
CA THR A 1215 22.47 2.71 49.45
C THR A 1215 23.36 2.32 48.27
N LEU A 1216 24.45 3.06 48.11
CA LEU A 1216 25.48 2.84 47.11
C LEU A 1216 26.82 2.65 47.82
N ASP A 1217 27.45 1.50 47.61
CA ASP A 1217 28.83 1.23 48.03
C ASP A 1217 29.66 0.97 46.78
N SER A 1218 30.64 1.83 46.50
CA SER A 1218 31.53 1.70 45.34
C SER A 1218 32.92 2.16 45.72
N LYS A 1219 33.93 1.46 45.21
CA LYS A 1219 35.34 1.82 45.40
C LYS A 1219 36.08 1.65 44.07
N PRO A 1220 36.97 2.59 43.68
CA PRO A 1220 37.82 2.38 42.51
C PRO A 1220 38.60 1.06 42.61
N GLY A 1221 38.46 0.20 41.61
CA GLY A 1221 39.02 -1.14 41.52
C GLY A 1221 38.30 -2.24 42.30
N GLY A 1222 37.18 -1.95 42.98
CA GLY A 1222 36.52 -2.87 43.92
C GLY A 1222 35.04 -3.19 43.61
N GLY A 1223 34.54 -2.85 42.43
CA GLY A 1223 33.14 -3.07 42.05
C GLY A 1223 32.15 -2.05 42.64
N THR A 1224 30.87 -2.20 42.31
CA THR A 1224 29.77 -1.39 42.86
C THR A 1224 28.66 -2.28 43.40
N THR A 1225 28.12 -1.92 44.56
CA THR A 1225 26.92 -2.51 45.14
C THR A 1225 25.85 -1.45 45.35
N ILE A 1226 24.69 -1.64 44.74
CA ILE A 1226 23.49 -0.84 44.95
C ILE A 1226 22.50 -1.71 45.72
N SER A 1227 22.05 -1.24 46.88
CA SER A 1227 21.01 -1.91 47.67
C SER A 1227 19.82 -0.97 47.87
N LEU A 1228 18.63 -1.45 47.52
CA LEU A 1228 17.35 -0.81 47.76
C LEU A 1228 16.62 -1.57 48.86
N HIS A 1229 16.22 -0.86 49.91
CA HIS A 1229 15.40 -1.39 50.99
C HIS A 1229 14.11 -0.57 51.13
N TRP A 1230 12.97 -1.23 50.96
CA TRP A 1230 11.66 -0.63 51.14
C TRP A 1230 10.89 -1.39 52.22
N GLN A 1231 10.18 -0.68 53.10
CA GLN A 1231 9.32 -1.26 54.12
C GLN A 1231 8.00 -0.50 54.16
N ALA A 1232 6.87 -1.22 54.14
CA ALA A 1232 5.56 -0.63 54.30
C ALA A 1232 5.45 0.02 55.68
N LYS A 1233 5.11 1.31 55.73
CA LYS A 1233 4.85 1.99 57.01
C LYS A 1233 3.65 1.32 57.68
N ASN A 1234 3.85 0.72 58.85
CA ASN A 1234 2.79 0.22 59.70
C ASN A 1234 1.78 1.35 59.99
N VAL A 1235 0.60 1.28 59.38
CA VAL A 1235 -0.56 2.06 59.82
C VAL A 1235 -1.07 1.42 61.12
N ARG A 1236 -0.42 1.73 62.23
CA ARG A 1236 -0.98 1.61 63.58
C ARG A 1236 -0.56 2.79 64.45
N GLN A 1237 -1.59 3.57 64.81
CA GLN A 1237 -1.76 4.45 65.98
C GLN A 1237 -0.81 5.64 66.14
N TYR A 1238 -1.36 6.86 65.95
CA TYR A 1238 -1.57 7.83 67.04
C TYR A 1238 -2.73 8.78 66.66
N ASP A 1239 -3.59 9.01 67.66
CA ASP A 1239 -4.83 9.82 67.82
C ASP A 1239 -5.19 10.91 66.81
#